data_AF-A0AAW2ZEE7-F1
#
_entry.id   AF-A0AAW2ZEE7-F1
#
_cell.length_a   1.000
_cell.length_b   1.000
_cell.length_c   1.000
_cell.angle_alpha   90.00
_cell.angle_beta   90.00
_cell.angle_gamma   90.00
#
_symmetry.space_group_name_H-M   'P 1'
#
loop_
_entity.id
_entity.type
_entity.pdbx_description
1 polymer ?
#
loop_
_entity_poly.entity_id
_entity_poly.type
_entity_poly.pdbx_seq_one_letter_code
_entity_poly.pdbx_strand_id
1 'polypeptide(L)'
;MDHTDSEGPATQDLAVVVNSEVQSESTIHKEPNIEHPEDIVSSDKDHAPEECAETDICTESNAQEAEEQKADVDDGPTPAVEDSTADGVDGESHEPSAIDVSVEPENKVDEHQQVQQPVEENLVEQKMSVFKMGRSKTILDTPMKTLKVKSTRARSKLVPLSNILDSVNEMHKNANTFSANAESTPEPEETPQKPITPANKNAIKVEFKINDDGYIMADVSLGGRKMEHKPSSSTAPVLEGSSFNAMLKKHLLSPNLRKDRRSQSVIVLSPSQQLKILNQDTEFKEALLDLNNSSTPTDWILFNYTDNLSIKVSAQGSAGLNELKSHFEPSQAQYALLKVYVDETGYGGSPKIVFISWVGPGVTGKSKGRSAPHRALLLEACSDYVGIAGEYPLNDTTDTLTHEGVIGKLTGLKGKDTSADSPLITRSNTATPTSRSFGGRDSTLQYDTNVDEAIKGLGGENIRWVMLNYTPDDPYKVCVAHTGDKATTQQFAPLMNEQDIFFVIMRLGIGDGVKAAVITYVGVNAHGFSKARSAGHRVNLYEHCKKLISISGEFAPQNLEDLTDANIINKILGGANEDAKSESSTPTAATPPFRMKQPDIKIENLDQFSGVYKDIDFKGRQEVMEAINKLVESQSDMNTQIEHLNASNSEILVPYVKLSIGGPKFRTITVTETDFVGNTGALVDQKWRDAHLEPKDSFFVFLAVVTSEAGYGLATKWVLVQWIGHLVKRLARGQIGELRQTVLNLCTGIVNVSGELQGCTLPEHLTLPLVQEKLTGSLVRGDSMKLERRQSKFQGFGKEKKSELVYKDIEQINAAIDAVVSENRECDWLVIGYVQDTIDCIELVAKGKGDCKEFERFLKPDQVCFVLMSIMHATGYHRDFAHLWKPYYGMILWKGAKISLLEKGLTGHHFNAFQKHTIQYLTKKNTALQGSHYQAETLEELTMERIKKTFRLFD
;
A
#
# COMPACT_ATOMS: atom_id res chain seq x y z
N MET A 1 -87.43 -30.78 -15.30
CA MET A 1 -86.71 -29.60 -15.79
C MET A 1 -86.45 -28.73 -14.57
N ASP A 2 -85.80 -29.25 -13.54
CA ASP A 2 -84.35 -29.58 -13.37
C ASP A 2 -83.59 -28.30 -13.01
N HIS A 3 -83.35 -28.03 -11.71
CA HIS A 3 -82.25 -28.54 -10.84
C HIS A 3 -80.95 -27.73 -11.09
N THR A 4 -80.16 -27.26 -10.11
CA THR A 4 -80.08 -27.40 -8.63
C THR A 4 -78.91 -26.49 -8.15
N ASP A 5 -79.09 -25.86 -6.98
CA ASP A 5 -78.27 -25.89 -5.74
C ASP A 5 -76.75 -25.57 -5.76
N SER A 6 -76.07 -25.04 -4.73
CA SER A 6 -76.33 -24.62 -3.32
C SER A 6 -75.08 -23.87 -2.81
N GLU A 7 -75.17 -22.68 -2.21
CA GLU A 7 -75.23 -22.33 -0.76
C GLU A 7 -73.94 -22.53 0.10
N GLY A 8 -73.64 -21.52 0.94
CA GLY A 8 -72.70 -21.55 2.09
C GLY A 8 -73.30 -22.33 3.29
N PRO A 9 -73.10 -21.97 4.60
CA PRO A 9 -72.55 -20.72 5.17
C PRO A 9 -71.81 -20.85 6.55
N ALA A 10 -71.44 -19.68 7.12
CA ALA A 10 -71.52 -19.20 8.53
C ALA A 10 -70.89 -19.91 9.76
N THR A 11 -70.40 -19.02 10.65
CA THR A 11 -69.94 -19.09 12.05
C THR A 11 -71.00 -19.47 13.09
N GLN A 12 -70.62 -20.10 14.22
CA GLN A 12 -71.17 -19.82 15.57
C GLN A 12 -70.40 -20.47 16.75
N ASP A 13 -70.38 -19.73 17.86
CA ASP A 13 -69.94 -20.07 19.22
C ASP A 13 -70.79 -21.16 19.91
N LEU A 14 -70.22 -21.86 20.91
CA LEU A 14 -70.86 -22.13 22.22
C LEU A 14 -69.91 -22.81 23.24
N ALA A 15 -69.89 -22.24 24.44
CA ALA A 15 -69.34 -22.77 25.68
C ALA A 15 -70.32 -23.74 26.39
N VAL A 16 -69.82 -24.48 27.41
CA VAL A 16 -70.48 -25.03 28.65
C VAL A 16 -69.59 -26.21 29.12
N VAL A 17 -68.86 -26.22 30.24
CA VAL A 17 -69.13 -26.06 31.70
C VAL A 17 -69.31 -27.42 32.43
N VAL A 18 -68.60 -27.54 33.58
CA VAL A 18 -68.83 -28.38 34.81
C VAL A 18 -67.93 -29.61 35.09
N ASN A 19 -67.07 -29.43 36.10
CA ASN A 19 -66.72 -30.23 37.30
C ASN A 19 -66.62 -31.77 37.29
N SER A 20 -65.55 -32.27 37.91
CA SER A 20 -65.66 -32.96 39.22
C SER A 20 -64.30 -33.15 39.90
N GLU A 21 -64.25 -32.74 41.16
CA GLU A 21 -63.25 -33.08 42.18
C GLU A 21 -63.29 -34.59 42.51
N VAL A 22 -62.21 -35.11 43.10
CA VAL A 22 -62.16 -35.72 44.46
C VAL A 22 -60.92 -36.63 44.61
N GLN A 23 -60.06 -36.28 45.58
CA GLN A 23 -59.37 -37.08 46.63
C GLN A 23 -58.77 -38.46 46.26
N SER A 24 -57.71 -39.02 46.85
CA SER A 24 -56.81 -38.76 47.98
C SER A 24 -55.84 -39.97 48.04
N GLU A 25 -54.74 -39.83 48.76
CA GLU A 25 -54.07 -40.85 49.61
C GLU A 25 -52.55 -41.03 49.42
N SER A 26 -51.92 -40.92 50.57
CA SER A 26 -50.55 -41.10 51.01
C SER A 26 -50.20 -42.54 51.32
N THR A 27 -48.93 -42.96 51.18
CA THR A 27 -48.10 -43.77 52.14
C THR A 27 -46.77 -44.14 51.45
N ILE A 28 -45.57 -43.76 51.94
CA ILE A 28 -44.74 -44.21 53.09
C ILE A 28 -43.91 -45.49 52.82
N HIS A 29 -42.63 -45.43 53.28
CA HIS A 29 -41.60 -46.48 53.57
C HIS A 29 -40.60 -46.84 52.45
N LYS A 30 -39.30 -47.09 52.69
CA LYS A 30 -38.38 -47.02 53.85
C LYS A 30 -36.95 -47.27 53.32
N GLU A 31 -35.92 -46.81 54.05
CA GLU A 31 -34.49 -47.17 53.91
C GLU A 31 -34.22 -48.69 54.12
N PRO A 32 -32.97 -49.18 53.95
CA PRO A 32 -32.05 -49.16 55.11
C PRO A 32 -30.55 -48.89 54.83
N ASN A 33 -29.94 -48.27 55.85
CA ASN A 33 -28.53 -48.30 56.31
C ASN A 33 -27.89 -49.70 56.40
N ILE A 34 -26.55 -49.80 56.27
CA ILE A 34 -25.59 -50.62 57.09
C ILE A 34 -24.17 -49.98 56.96
N GLU A 35 -23.68 -49.20 57.94
CA GLU A 35 -22.68 -49.49 59.02
C GLU A 35 -21.20 -49.10 58.75
N HIS A 36 -20.68 -48.28 59.68
CA HIS A 36 -19.29 -47.99 60.08
C HIS A 36 -18.62 -49.25 60.74
N PRO A 37 -17.30 -49.35 61.09
CA PRO A 37 -16.54 -48.34 61.87
C PRO A 37 -14.98 -48.32 61.85
N GLU A 38 -14.43 -47.39 62.66
CA GLU A 38 -13.14 -47.37 63.40
C GLU A 38 -11.81 -47.22 62.62
N ASP A 39 -11.07 -46.10 62.76
CA ASP A 39 -10.18 -45.64 63.86
C ASP A 39 -8.76 -46.26 63.83
N ILE A 40 -7.78 -45.47 64.35
CA ILE A 40 -6.47 -45.88 64.93
C ILE A 40 -5.19 -45.51 64.13
N VAL A 41 -4.59 -44.39 64.56
CA VAL A 41 -3.18 -44.19 64.99
C VAL A 41 -2.13 -43.57 64.05
N SER A 42 -1.68 -42.41 64.54
CA SER A 42 -0.39 -41.73 64.48
C SER A 42 0.88 -42.60 64.44
N SER A 43 1.93 -42.12 63.77
CA SER A 43 3.23 -41.89 64.44
C SER A 43 4.25 -41.25 63.50
N ASP A 44 4.81 -40.14 63.95
CA ASP A 44 6.13 -39.62 63.57
C ASP A 44 7.23 -40.69 63.71
N LYS A 45 8.31 -40.56 62.91
CA LYS A 45 9.69 -40.54 63.42
C LYS A 45 10.74 -40.28 62.33
N ASP A 46 11.59 -39.31 62.65
CA ASP A 46 12.94 -39.07 62.12
C ASP A 46 13.83 -40.33 62.12
N HIS A 47 14.77 -40.42 61.18
CA HIS A 47 16.22 -40.63 61.43
C HIS A 47 17.01 -40.70 60.10
N ALA A 48 18.01 -39.81 59.96
CA ALA A 48 19.23 -40.04 59.16
C ALA A 48 20.25 -40.82 60.03
N PRO A 49 21.55 -41.00 59.68
CA PRO A 49 22.27 -41.05 58.38
C PRO A 49 23.13 -42.35 58.26
N GLU A 50 23.87 -42.58 57.17
CA GLU A 50 25.22 -43.20 57.23
C GLU A 50 26.02 -43.10 55.92
N GLU A 51 27.30 -42.73 56.08
CA GLU A 51 28.40 -42.69 55.11
C GLU A 51 28.92 -44.09 54.76
N CYS A 52 29.61 -44.21 53.61
CA CYS A 52 30.79 -45.07 53.32
C CYS A 52 30.98 -45.07 51.78
N ALA A 53 32.15 -45.14 51.16
CA ALA A 53 33.55 -44.87 51.46
C ALA A 53 34.28 -44.98 50.09
N GLU A 54 35.46 -44.35 50.01
CA GLU A 54 36.39 -44.33 48.88
C GLU A 54 36.88 -45.72 48.42
N THR A 55 37.28 -45.84 47.16
CA THR A 55 38.49 -46.57 46.75
C THR A 55 39.11 -45.98 45.49
N ASP A 56 40.37 -45.57 45.62
CA ASP A 56 41.36 -45.31 44.58
C ASP A 56 41.62 -46.52 43.66
N ILE A 57 42.19 -46.29 42.47
CA ILE A 57 43.42 -46.92 41.94
C ILE A 57 43.86 -46.19 40.65
N CYS A 58 45.10 -45.68 40.70
CA CYS A 58 45.89 -45.19 39.55
C CYS A 58 46.31 -46.33 38.61
N THR A 59 46.56 -46.01 37.33
CA THR A 59 47.88 -46.24 36.71
C THR A 59 48.00 -45.52 35.37
N GLU A 60 49.09 -44.76 35.25
CA GLU A 60 49.70 -44.20 34.05
C GLU A 60 50.25 -45.30 33.13
N SER A 61 50.38 -45.01 31.83
CA SER A 61 51.62 -45.28 31.09
C SER A 61 51.63 -44.59 29.72
N ASN A 62 52.60 -43.68 29.57
CA ASN A 62 53.12 -43.07 28.36
C ASN A 62 53.83 -44.07 27.42
N ALA A 63 53.89 -43.75 26.12
CA ALA A 63 55.09 -43.67 25.26
C ALA A 63 54.61 -43.42 23.81
N GLN A 64 54.96 -42.31 23.13
CA GLN A 64 56.24 -42.03 22.41
C GLN A 64 56.66 -43.19 21.49
N GLU A 65 57.21 -43.04 20.29
CA GLU A 65 57.59 -41.99 19.33
C GLU A 65 58.19 -42.81 18.17
N ALA A 66 58.12 -42.38 16.90
CA ALA A 66 59.19 -42.59 15.91
C ALA A 66 58.89 -41.92 14.57
N GLU A 67 59.69 -40.91 14.26
CA GLU A 67 60.01 -40.41 12.91
C GLU A 67 60.81 -41.45 12.10
N GLU A 68 60.74 -41.37 10.76
CA GLU A 68 61.83 -41.50 9.74
C GLU A 68 61.22 -41.86 8.37
N GLN A 69 61.72 -41.53 7.19
CA GLN A 69 62.63 -40.52 6.63
C GLN A 69 62.46 -40.62 5.08
N LYS A 70 62.95 -39.61 4.36
CA LYS A 70 62.93 -39.39 2.89
C LYS A 70 63.55 -40.53 2.04
N ALA A 71 63.13 -40.63 0.77
CA ALA A 71 64.04 -40.68 -0.40
C ALA A 71 63.29 -40.53 -1.75
N ASP A 72 63.98 -39.87 -2.69
CA ASP A 72 63.64 -39.52 -4.08
C ASP A 72 63.53 -40.70 -5.07
N VAL A 73 62.95 -40.48 -6.28
CA VAL A 73 63.50 -40.76 -7.64
C VAL A 73 62.38 -40.87 -8.72
N ASP A 74 62.40 -39.89 -9.63
CA ASP A 74 62.36 -39.88 -11.12
C ASP A 74 61.52 -40.83 -12.02
N ASP A 75 61.15 -40.23 -13.18
CA ASP A 75 60.76 -40.74 -14.51
C ASP A 75 59.34 -41.29 -14.84
N GLY A 76 58.78 -40.79 -15.96
CA GLY A 76 57.47 -41.15 -16.59
C GLY A 76 57.49 -42.50 -17.35
N PRO A 77 56.70 -42.74 -18.44
CA PRO A 77 55.79 -41.88 -19.21
C PRO A 77 54.39 -42.52 -19.54
N THR A 78 53.63 -41.81 -20.39
CA THR A 78 52.37 -42.13 -21.09
C THR A 78 52.29 -43.51 -21.76
N PRO A 79 51.07 -43.95 -22.16
CA PRO A 79 50.82 -44.07 -23.59
C PRO A 79 49.44 -43.56 -24.07
N ALA A 80 49.42 -43.13 -25.33
CA ALA A 80 48.28 -42.83 -26.18
C ALA A 80 47.96 -44.03 -27.11
N VAL A 81 47.21 -43.77 -28.20
CA VAL A 81 47.13 -44.50 -29.50
C VAL A 81 45.89 -45.44 -29.58
N GLU A 82 45.00 -45.50 -30.59
CA GLU A 82 44.75 -44.92 -31.94
C GLU A 82 43.26 -45.25 -32.28
N ASP A 83 42.44 -44.51 -33.04
CA ASP A 83 42.49 -43.98 -34.42
C ASP A 83 41.84 -44.90 -35.49
N SER A 84 41.39 -44.29 -36.60
CA SER A 84 40.80 -44.79 -37.88
C SER A 84 39.31 -44.42 -38.13
N THR A 85 38.98 -43.35 -38.88
CA THR A 85 39.00 -43.10 -40.36
C THR A 85 37.85 -43.79 -41.12
N ALA A 86 37.21 -43.28 -42.18
CA ALA A 86 37.18 -42.00 -42.92
C ALA A 86 36.03 -42.06 -43.98
N ASP A 87 35.80 -40.93 -44.65
CA ASP A 87 35.22 -40.73 -46.01
C ASP A 87 33.69 -40.80 -46.25
N GLY A 88 33.06 -39.63 -46.43
CA GLY A 88 33.07 -38.93 -47.73
C GLY A 88 31.94 -39.19 -48.75
N VAL A 89 31.22 -38.09 -49.08
CA VAL A 89 30.83 -37.64 -50.44
C VAL A 89 29.36 -37.85 -50.93
N ASP A 90 28.74 -36.69 -51.25
CA ASP A 90 27.68 -36.31 -52.22
C ASP A 90 26.22 -36.80 -52.16
N GLY A 91 25.30 -35.83 -52.36
CA GLY A 91 24.24 -35.98 -53.36
C GLY A 91 22.78 -35.75 -52.94
N GLU A 92 22.30 -34.54 -53.21
CA GLU A 92 20.98 -34.21 -53.80
C GLU A 92 19.63 -34.42 -53.06
N SER A 93 18.79 -33.42 -53.30
CA SER A 93 17.38 -33.19 -52.99
C SER A 93 16.40 -34.28 -53.47
N HIS A 94 15.33 -34.54 -52.70
CA HIS A 94 13.95 -34.64 -53.22
C HIS A 94 12.87 -34.64 -52.12
N GLU A 95 11.69 -34.25 -52.59
CA GLU A 95 10.36 -33.96 -52.01
C GLU A 95 9.70 -35.00 -51.09
N PRO A 96 8.61 -34.60 -50.39
CA PRO A 96 7.80 -35.49 -49.56
C PRO A 96 6.82 -36.32 -50.41
N SER A 97 6.70 -37.62 -50.11
CA SER A 97 5.69 -38.51 -50.70
C SER A 97 4.55 -38.82 -49.74
N ALA A 98 3.36 -38.84 -50.32
CA ALA A 98 2.07 -39.12 -49.74
C ALA A 98 1.90 -40.59 -49.34
N ILE A 99 1.07 -40.85 -48.33
CA ILE A 99 0.32 -42.11 -48.20
C ILE A 99 -1.15 -41.78 -47.98
N ASP A 100 -1.93 -42.45 -48.82
CA ASP A 100 -3.34 -42.35 -49.12
C ASP A 100 -4.10 -43.46 -48.37
N VAL A 101 -5.20 -43.14 -47.69
CA VAL A 101 -6.24 -44.11 -47.29
C VAL A 101 -7.60 -43.45 -47.46
N SER A 102 -8.24 -43.80 -48.56
CA SER A 102 -9.61 -43.48 -48.93
C SER A 102 -10.61 -44.45 -48.27
N VAL A 103 -11.73 -43.92 -47.73
CA VAL A 103 -12.97 -44.69 -47.52
C VAL A 103 -14.16 -43.79 -47.93
N GLU A 104 -14.92 -44.30 -48.89
CA GLU A 104 -16.09 -43.71 -49.55
C GLU A 104 -17.35 -43.65 -48.63
N PRO A 105 -18.33 -42.77 -48.93
CA PRO A 105 -19.71 -42.94 -48.48
C PRO A 105 -20.67 -43.25 -49.64
N GLU A 106 -21.51 -44.28 -49.46
CA GLU A 106 -22.64 -44.61 -50.34
C GLU A 106 -23.95 -43.91 -49.91
N ASN A 107 -24.76 -43.65 -50.95
CA ASN A 107 -26.04 -42.93 -51.03
C ASN A 107 -27.25 -43.58 -50.34
N LYS A 108 -28.26 -42.73 -50.04
CA LYS A 108 -29.71 -42.86 -50.39
C LYS A 108 -30.47 -41.63 -49.85
N VAL A 109 -30.93 -40.69 -50.69
CA VAL A 109 -32.22 -40.64 -51.42
C VAL A 109 -33.43 -40.71 -50.49
N ASP A 110 -34.15 -39.59 -50.35
CA ASP A 110 -35.59 -39.50 -50.63
C ASP A 110 -36.01 -38.05 -50.93
N GLU A 111 -36.63 -37.87 -52.09
CA GLU A 111 -37.27 -36.66 -52.59
C GLU A 111 -38.67 -36.48 -51.97
N HIS A 112 -39.09 -35.24 -51.72
CA HIS A 112 -40.44 -34.83 -52.12
C HIS A 112 -40.53 -33.34 -52.45
N GLN A 113 -41.20 -33.11 -53.57
CA GLN A 113 -41.42 -31.88 -54.33
C GLN A 113 -42.36 -30.85 -53.69
N GLN A 114 -42.31 -29.64 -54.27
CA GLN A 114 -43.39 -28.68 -54.61
C GLN A 114 -43.17 -27.29 -53.97
N VAL A 115 -43.36 -26.12 -54.61
CA VAL A 115 -43.81 -25.72 -55.96
C VAL A 115 -43.37 -24.24 -56.15
N GLN A 116 -43.13 -23.86 -57.41
CA GLN A 116 -42.77 -22.53 -57.92
C GLN A 116 -43.89 -21.49 -57.75
N GLN A 117 -43.55 -20.20 -57.59
CA GLN A 117 -43.65 -19.15 -58.65
C GLN A 117 -43.44 -17.70 -58.11
N PRO A 118 -43.00 -16.76 -58.97
CA PRO A 118 -42.67 -15.37 -58.63
C PRO A 118 -43.82 -14.40 -58.96
N VAL A 119 -43.83 -13.22 -58.33
CA VAL A 119 -44.68 -12.09 -58.76
C VAL A 119 -43.85 -10.80 -58.78
N GLU A 120 -43.85 -10.18 -59.96
CA GLU A 120 -43.30 -8.88 -60.33
C GLU A 120 -44.13 -7.70 -59.79
N GLU A 121 -43.59 -6.48 -60.00
CA GLU A 121 -44.27 -5.17 -60.07
C GLU A 121 -44.63 -4.49 -58.72
N ASN A 122 -44.51 -3.17 -58.51
CA ASN A 122 -44.41 -2.04 -59.42
C ASN A 122 -43.74 -0.83 -58.75
N LEU A 123 -43.06 -0.03 -59.57
CA LEU A 123 -42.64 1.35 -59.31
C LEU A 123 -43.87 2.25 -59.13
N VAL A 124 -43.89 3.12 -58.11
CA VAL A 124 -44.64 4.39 -58.16
C VAL A 124 -43.78 5.50 -57.56
N GLU A 125 -43.30 6.38 -58.43
CA GLU A 125 -42.83 7.72 -58.07
C GLU A 125 -44.00 8.56 -57.54
N GLN A 126 -43.80 9.32 -56.47
CA GLN A 126 -44.52 10.58 -56.28
C GLN A 126 -43.67 11.66 -55.60
N LYS A 127 -43.58 12.79 -56.31
CA LYS A 127 -42.95 14.06 -55.96
C LYS A 127 -43.75 14.84 -54.90
N MET A 128 -43.09 15.90 -54.40
CA MET A 128 -43.59 17.10 -53.71
C MET A 128 -43.55 17.02 -52.18
N SER A 129 -43.18 18.06 -51.41
CA SER A 129 -42.82 19.45 -51.70
C SER A 129 -42.08 20.04 -50.49
N VAL A 130 -41.21 21.00 -50.77
CA VAL A 130 -40.60 21.91 -49.79
C VAL A 130 -41.67 22.89 -49.29
N PHE A 131 -41.85 23.01 -47.97
CA PHE A 131 -42.53 24.16 -47.36
C PHE A 131 -41.77 24.66 -46.12
N LYS A 132 -41.17 25.85 -46.27
CA LYS A 132 -40.78 26.75 -45.18
C LYS A 132 -42.02 27.50 -44.71
N MET A 133 -42.22 27.58 -43.40
CA MET A 133 -42.81 28.70 -42.63
C MET A 133 -42.73 28.25 -41.15
N GLY A 134 -42.48 29.06 -40.14
CA GLY A 134 -42.67 30.49 -39.96
C GLY A 134 -43.02 30.67 -38.48
N ARG A 135 -42.36 31.61 -37.80
CA ARG A 135 -42.55 31.93 -36.37
C ARG A 135 -44.02 32.19 -36.04
N SER A 136 -44.46 31.78 -34.85
CA SER A 136 -45.40 32.60 -34.07
C SER A 136 -45.27 32.37 -32.56
N LYS A 137 -45.29 33.50 -31.84
CA LYS A 137 -45.38 33.61 -30.38
C LYS A 137 -46.81 33.32 -29.93
N THR A 138 -46.99 32.68 -28.79
CA THR A 138 -48.14 33.00 -27.93
C THR A 138 -47.74 32.85 -26.46
N ILE A 139 -48.08 33.91 -25.72
CA ILE A 139 -47.89 34.17 -24.29
C ILE A 139 -49.05 33.51 -23.55
N LEU A 140 -48.80 32.89 -22.39
CA LEU A 140 -49.81 32.74 -21.32
C LEU A 140 -49.11 32.75 -19.95
N ASP A 141 -49.42 33.80 -19.19
CA ASP A 141 -49.06 34.04 -17.79
C ASP A 141 -49.86 33.16 -16.83
N THR A 142 -49.24 32.73 -15.71
CA THR A 142 -49.80 32.77 -14.33
C THR A 142 -48.74 32.32 -13.29
N PRO A 143 -48.88 32.63 -11.98
CA PRO A 143 -47.82 33.30 -11.23
C PRO A 143 -47.07 32.38 -10.23
N MET A 144 -45.76 32.60 -10.09
CA MET A 144 -44.98 32.01 -8.99
C MET A 144 -45.03 32.87 -7.73
N LYS A 145 -45.44 32.23 -6.63
CA LYS A 145 -45.36 32.73 -5.25
C LYS A 145 -43.91 32.82 -4.80
N THR A 146 -43.61 33.95 -4.16
CA THR A 146 -42.33 34.32 -3.55
C THR A 146 -42.04 33.47 -2.31
N LEU A 147 -40.88 32.82 -2.27
CA LEU A 147 -40.27 32.27 -1.05
C LEU A 147 -38.99 33.06 -0.74
N LYS A 148 -39.02 33.78 0.37
CA LYS A 148 -37.92 34.57 0.93
C LYS A 148 -36.84 33.64 1.49
N VAL A 149 -35.61 33.75 1.00
CA VAL A 149 -34.42 33.32 1.74
C VAL A 149 -33.52 34.53 1.94
N LYS A 150 -33.23 34.83 3.22
CA LYS A 150 -32.34 35.91 3.67
C LYS A 150 -30.89 35.50 3.39
N SER A 151 -30.20 36.26 2.54
CA SER A 151 -28.74 36.24 2.41
C SER A 151 -28.17 37.53 2.99
N THR A 152 -27.29 37.40 3.98
CA THR A 152 -26.54 38.49 4.62
C THR A 152 -25.18 38.68 3.95
N ARG A 153 -25.00 39.89 3.43
CA ARG A 153 -23.80 40.57 2.91
C ARG A 153 -22.43 40.21 3.50
N ALA A 154 -21.40 40.26 2.65
CA ALA A 154 -20.26 41.19 2.79
C ALA A 154 -19.68 41.57 1.40
N ARG A 155 -19.11 42.77 1.29
CA ARG A 155 -18.86 43.59 0.08
C ARG A 155 -17.49 43.37 -0.56
N SER A 156 -17.40 43.54 -1.88
CA SER A 156 -16.22 44.11 -2.55
C SER A 156 -16.65 45.15 -3.61
N LYS A 157 -15.84 46.20 -3.75
CA LYS A 157 -16.10 47.44 -4.50
C LYS A 157 -15.76 47.26 -5.99
N LEU A 158 -16.61 47.77 -6.87
CA LEU A 158 -16.35 47.92 -8.32
C LEU A 158 -15.66 49.28 -8.60
N VAL A 159 -14.70 49.28 -9.53
CA VAL A 159 -14.03 50.46 -10.11
C VAL A 159 -14.52 50.60 -11.57
N PRO A 160 -14.76 51.83 -12.09
CA PRO A 160 -15.42 52.03 -13.38
C PRO A 160 -14.53 51.89 -14.62
N LEU A 161 -15.19 51.47 -15.70
CA LEU A 161 -14.72 51.10 -17.04
C LEU A 161 -14.46 52.36 -17.93
N SER A 162 -13.41 53.14 -17.66
CA SER A 162 -13.10 54.31 -18.48
C SER A 162 -11.64 54.47 -18.96
N ASN A 163 -10.77 53.47 -18.82
CA ASN A 163 -9.35 53.60 -19.25
C ASN A 163 -8.90 52.58 -20.31
N ILE A 164 -9.80 52.04 -21.15
CA ILE A 164 -9.46 51.01 -22.15
C ILE A 164 -9.45 51.55 -23.60
N LEU A 165 -9.73 52.83 -23.84
CA LEU A 165 -9.85 53.35 -25.21
C LEU A 165 -8.62 54.05 -25.82
N ASP A 166 -7.52 54.22 -25.08
CA ASP A 166 -6.35 54.97 -25.59
C ASP A 166 -5.17 54.09 -26.04
N SER A 167 -5.16 52.78 -25.75
CA SER A 167 -4.04 51.89 -26.14
C SER A 167 -4.26 51.14 -27.47
N VAL A 168 -5.40 51.29 -28.12
CA VAL A 168 -5.74 50.58 -29.37
C VAL A 168 -5.36 51.36 -30.64
N ASN A 169 -5.08 52.67 -30.53
CA ASN A 169 -4.84 53.53 -31.69
C ASN A 169 -3.35 53.72 -32.10
N GLU A 170 -2.39 53.16 -31.36
CA GLU A 170 -0.96 53.30 -31.71
C GLU A 170 -0.36 52.13 -32.52
N MET A 171 -1.02 50.97 -32.60
CA MET A 171 -0.47 49.80 -33.31
C MET A 171 -0.81 49.72 -34.81
N HIS A 172 -1.61 50.64 -35.35
CA HIS A 172 -2.05 50.56 -36.76
C HIS A 172 -1.24 51.41 -37.76
N LYS A 173 -0.11 52.03 -37.36
CA LYS A 173 0.62 52.98 -38.21
C LYS A 173 1.91 52.52 -38.88
N ASN A 174 2.46 51.34 -38.59
CA ASN A 174 3.75 50.92 -39.19
C ASN A 174 3.69 49.54 -39.85
N ALA A 175 2.80 49.37 -40.83
CA ALA A 175 2.86 48.26 -41.77
C ALA A 175 2.40 48.72 -43.15
N ASN A 176 3.36 49.14 -43.99
CA ASN A 176 3.34 49.03 -45.45
C ASN A 176 4.58 49.73 -46.01
N THR A 177 5.57 49.00 -46.53
CA THR A 177 5.94 49.02 -47.98
C THR A 177 7.29 48.34 -48.30
N PHE A 178 7.28 47.63 -49.45
CA PHE A 178 8.36 47.12 -50.32
C PHE A 178 9.30 46.01 -49.77
N SER A 179 9.26 44.74 -50.21
CA SER A 179 9.28 44.06 -51.53
C SER A 179 10.68 43.82 -52.12
N ALA A 180 10.97 42.52 -52.31
CA ALA A 180 11.77 41.87 -53.37
C ALA A 180 13.30 42.13 -53.44
N ASN A 181 14.11 41.10 -53.16
CA ASN A 181 14.70 40.18 -54.15
C ASN A 181 15.96 39.44 -53.64
N ALA A 182 15.99 38.14 -53.93
CA ALA A 182 17.08 37.31 -54.47
C ALA A 182 18.52 37.31 -53.90
N GLU A 183 18.96 36.06 -53.67
CA GLU A 183 20.24 35.43 -54.08
C GLU A 183 21.54 35.56 -53.25
N SER A 184 22.12 34.35 -53.09
CA SER A 184 23.53 33.98 -52.98
C SER A 184 24.23 33.99 -51.61
N THR A 185 24.52 32.77 -51.13
CA THR A 185 25.71 32.36 -50.36
C THR A 185 27.00 32.76 -51.10
N PRO A 186 28.10 33.11 -50.40
CA PRO A 186 29.07 32.08 -49.98
C PRO A 186 29.85 32.33 -48.67
N GLU A 187 30.64 31.31 -48.33
CA GLU A 187 31.57 31.03 -47.22
C GLU A 187 32.50 32.18 -46.76
N PRO A 188 33.09 32.10 -45.56
CA PRO A 188 34.24 32.92 -45.18
C PRO A 188 35.58 32.15 -45.20
N GLU A 189 36.55 32.72 -45.92
CA GLU A 189 37.99 32.46 -45.86
C GLU A 189 38.67 33.04 -44.60
N GLU A 190 39.87 32.52 -44.34
CA GLU A 190 40.74 32.67 -43.20
C GLU A 190 41.56 33.99 -43.10
N THR A 191 41.77 34.45 -41.85
CA THR A 191 42.98 35.12 -41.26
C THR A 191 43.34 36.59 -41.65
N PRO A 192 44.26 37.32 -40.94
CA PRO A 192 44.94 37.15 -39.63
C PRO A 192 45.05 38.42 -38.70
N GLN A 193 45.38 38.20 -37.40
CA GLN A 193 46.27 38.99 -36.47
C GLN A 193 45.88 40.47 -36.11
N LYS A 194 46.06 41.07 -34.92
CA LYS A 194 46.78 40.83 -33.64
C LYS A 194 46.36 41.93 -32.59
N PRO A 195 46.92 42.04 -31.36
CA PRO A 195 46.16 41.95 -30.11
C PRO A 195 46.14 43.23 -29.24
N ILE A 196 45.20 43.31 -28.29
CA ILE A 196 45.29 44.19 -27.10
C ILE A 196 44.79 43.45 -25.86
N THR A 197 45.65 43.39 -24.85
CA THR A 197 45.49 42.87 -23.47
C THR A 197 44.52 43.72 -22.61
N PRO A 198 43.95 43.19 -21.49
CA PRO A 198 44.66 43.33 -20.21
C PRO A 198 44.52 42.18 -19.17
N ALA A 199 45.44 42.29 -18.21
CA ALA A 199 45.79 41.48 -17.05
C ALA A 199 44.68 41.05 -16.07
N ASN A 200 44.75 39.79 -15.60
CA ASN A 200 44.92 39.44 -14.18
C ASN A 200 45.12 37.92 -14.02
N LYS A 201 46.25 37.46 -13.46
CA LYS A 201 46.44 36.06 -13.01
C LYS A 201 47.19 36.03 -11.68
N ASN A 202 46.55 35.50 -10.64
CA ASN A 202 47.24 34.92 -9.50
C ASN A 202 47.82 33.58 -9.95
N ALA A 203 49.14 33.51 -10.15
CA ALA A 203 49.83 32.28 -10.50
C ALA A 203 50.20 31.50 -9.22
N ILE A 204 49.74 30.24 -9.14
CA ILE A 204 50.25 29.25 -8.18
C ILE A 204 51.59 28.76 -8.73
N LYS A 205 52.66 28.86 -7.94
CA LYS A 205 53.97 28.30 -8.29
C LYS A 205 54.09 26.92 -7.64
N VAL A 206 54.21 25.88 -8.47
CA VAL A 206 54.51 24.51 -8.04
C VAL A 206 55.93 24.19 -8.49
N GLU A 207 56.81 23.85 -7.54
CA GLU A 207 58.16 23.37 -7.84
C GLU A 207 58.26 21.88 -7.52
N PHE A 208 58.80 21.11 -8.46
CA PHE A 208 59.07 19.68 -8.28
C PHE A 208 60.56 19.50 -7.97
N LYS A 209 60.86 18.76 -6.90
CA LYS A 209 62.22 18.36 -6.54
C LYS A 209 62.29 16.86 -6.38
N ILE A 210 63.38 16.27 -6.84
CA ILE A 210 63.70 14.87 -6.60
C ILE A 210 64.56 14.82 -5.35
N ASN A 211 64.17 14.02 -4.36
CA ASN A 211 65.01 13.81 -3.18
C ASN A 211 66.12 12.79 -3.47
N ASP A 212 67.06 12.65 -2.52
CA ASP A 212 68.23 11.77 -2.67
C ASP A 212 67.86 10.26 -2.79
N ASP A 213 66.59 9.91 -2.54
CA ASP A 213 66.02 8.57 -2.71
C ASP A 213 65.27 8.38 -4.05
N GLY A 214 65.30 9.37 -4.94
CA GLY A 214 64.74 9.28 -6.30
C GLY A 214 63.24 9.59 -6.41
N TYR A 215 62.59 10.10 -5.36
CA TYR A 215 61.16 10.44 -5.38
C TYR A 215 60.91 11.92 -5.70
N ILE A 216 59.99 12.19 -6.62
CA ILE A 216 59.56 13.55 -6.99
C ILE A 216 58.54 14.07 -5.96
N MET A 217 58.90 15.13 -5.26
CA MET A 217 58.03 15.86 -4.32
C MET A 217 57.62 17.20 -4.93
N ALA A 218 56.33 17.51 -4.90
CA ALA A 218 55.77 18.78 -5.37
C ALA A 218 55.50 19.71 -4.18
N ASP A 219 56.13 20.88 -4.18
CA ASP A 219 55.92 21.89 -3.13
C ASP A 219 55.11 23.06 -3.69
N VAL A 220 54.01 23.41 -3.02
CA VAL A 220 53.03 24.42 -3.45
C VAL A 220 52.95 25.51 -2.39
N SER A 221 53.43 26.71 -2.70
CA SER A 221 53.41 27.83 -1.75
C SER A 221 52.47 28.96 -2.20
N LEU A 222 51.70 29.49 -1.24
CA LEU A 222 50.82 30.66 -1.39
C LEU A 222 51.45 31.85 -0.66
N GLY A 223 51.75 32.93 -1.39
CA GLY A 223 52.42 34.11 -0.83
C GLY A 223 51.51 34.97 0.05
N GLY A 224 51.82 35.06 1.35
CA GLY A 224 51.18 35.97 2.32
C GLY A 224 52.20 36.81 3.09
N ARG A 225 52.01 38.13 3.09
CA ARG A 225 52.89 39.19 3.64
C ARG A 225 53.07 39.13 5.16
N LYS A 226 54.29 39.44 5.61
CA LYS A 226 54.69 39.77 7.00
C LYS A 226 54.27 41.21 7.38
N MET A 227 53.87 41.41 8.64
CA MET A 227 53.83 42.72 9.32
C MET A 227 54.85 42.69 10.48
N GLU A 228 55.59 43.77 10.60
CA GLU A 228 56.65 44.01 11.59
C GLU A 228 56.09 44.45 12.96
N HIS A 229 56.75 44.06 14.05
CA HIS A 229 56.82 44.88 15.27
C HIS A 229 58.21 44.74 15.93
N LYS A 230 58.77 45.89 16.34
CA LYS A 230 60.10 46.12 16.92
C LYS A 230 60.22 45.66 18.40
N PRO A 231 61.46 45.44 18.90
CA PRO A 231 61.73 44.85 20.21
C PRO A 231 62.13 45.86 21.29
N SER A 232 62.02 45.48 22.57
CA SER A 232 62.81 46.06 23.66
C SER A 232 63.11 45.04 24.76
N SER A 233 64.36 45.13 25.22
CA SER A 233 65.14 44.36 26.21
C SER A 233 64.63 44.35 27.66
N SER A 234 64.96 43.33 28.47
CA SER A 234 66.11 43.35 29.41
C SER A 234 66.12 42.19 30.45
N THR A 235 67.33 41.67 30.68
CA THR A 235 67.94 41.19 31.96
C THR A 235 67.36 40.03 32.78
N ALA A 236 68.18 38.98 32.92
CA ALA A 236 68.24 37.92 33.95
C ALA A 236 68.65 38.51 35.35
N PRO A 237 68.80 37.78 36.51
CA PRO A 237 69.19 36.35 36.63
C PRO A 237 68.75 35.53 37.90
N VAL A 238 69.08 34.22 37.90
CA VAL A 238 69.69 33.40 39.01
C VAL A 238 68.86 32.79 40.17
N LEU A 239 69.07 31.46 40.31
CA LEU A 239 69.16 30.51 41.47
C LEU A 239 67.93 29.86 42.17
N GLU A 240 68.09 28.53 42.24
CA GLU A 240 67.86 27.57 43.34
C GLU A 240 66.46 27.04 43.73
N GLY A 241 66.41 25.70 43.87
CA GLY A 241 65.86 25.07 45.07
C GLY A 241 64.48 24.41 44.99
N SER A 242 64.47 23.14 44.56
CA SER A 242 63.67 22.01 45.07
C SER A 242 62.26 22.21 45.69
N SER A 243 61.31 21.45 45.13
CA SER A 243 60.19 20.76 45.80
C SER A 243 59.04 21.60 46.38
N PHE A 244 58.06 21.92 45.53
CA PHE A 244 56.65 21.98 45.92
C PHE A 244 55.78 21.42 44.78
N ASN A 245 55.98 20.14 44.48
CA ASN A 245 55.21 19.39 43.49
C ASN A 245 53.94 18.80 44.16
N ALA A 246 53.07 19.69 44.61
CA ALA A 246 51.68 19.42 44.95
C ALA A 246 51.02 20.78 45.13
N MET A 247 49.84 20.99 44.54
CA MET A 247 48.93 22.07 44.92
C MET A 247 49.17 23.48 44.33
N LEU A 248 49.37 23.64 43.00
CA LEU A 248 48.81 24.78 42.23
C LEU A 248 49.11 24.74 40.70
N LYS A 249 48.47 23.83 39.95
CA LYS A 249 48.37 23.97 38.48
C LYS A 249 47.06 23.36 37.94
N LYS A 250 45.94 23.86 38.46
CA LYS A 250 44.60 23.61 37.87
C LYS A 250 43.59 24.71 38.21
N HIS A 251 43.97 25.98 38.07
CA HIS A 251 43.02 27.09 38.05
C HIS A 251 43.47 28.23 37.14
N LEU A 252 43.41 27.97 35.83
CA LEU A 252 42.78 28.89 34.88
C LEU A 252 42.02 28.00 33.89
N LEU A 253 40.73 28.32 33.66
CA LEU A 253 39.69 27.59 32.91
C LEU A 253 38.78 26.66 33.73
N SER A 254 37.86 27.27 34.47
CA SER A 254 36.47 26.84 34.74
C SER A 254 35.71 28.12 35.17
N PRO A 255 34.39 28.31 34.94
CA PRO A 255 33.37 27.26 34.97
C PRO A 255 32.13 27.43 34.03
N ASN A 256 31.29 26.39 34.01
CA ASN A 256 29.86 26.41 33.70
C ASN A 256 29.41 26.60 32.23
N LEU A 257 29.18 25.48 31.54
CA LEU A 257 28.14 25.40 30.52
C LEU A 257 27.19 24.24 30.86
N ARG A 258 25.98 24.64 31.23
CA ARG A 258 24.79 23.82 31.44
C ARG A 258 24.58 22.91 30.23
N LYS A 259 24.52 21.60 30.46
CA LYS A 259 23.98 20.64 29.50
C LYS A 259 22.47 20.76 29.51
N ASP A 260 21.92 21.47 28.52
CA ASP A 260 20.49 21.40 28.22
C ASP A 260 20.17 20.13 27.42
N ARG A 261 19.06 19.53 27.83
CA ARG A 261 18.66 18.14 27.66
C ARG A 261 17.21 18.18 27.14
N ARG A 262 16.97 17.54 25.99
CA ARG A 262 15.70 16.99 25.40
C ARG A 262 15.49 17.43 23.93
N SER A 263 15.04 16.61 22.97
CA SER A 263 14.79 15.16 22.86
C SER A 263 14.41 14.80 21.41
N GLN A 264 15.19 13.96 20.72
CA GLN A 264 14.64 12.90 19.86
C GLN A 264 15.24 11.60 20.35
N SER A 265 14.39 10.61 20.59
CA SER A 265 14.71 9.36 21.27
C SER A 265 15.58 8.46 20.40
N VAL A 266 16.90 8.62 20.52
CA VAL A 266 17.79 7.46 20.38
C VAL A 266 17.33 6.49 21.46
N ILE A 267 16.82 5.32 21.08
CA ILE A 267 16.67 4.22 22.03
C ILE A 267 18.10 3.89 22.45
N VAL A 268 18.55 4.49 23.54
CA VAL A 268 19.77 4.06 24.21
C VAL A 268 19.41 2.70 24.79
N LEU A 269 19.68 1.67 24.00
CA LEU A 269 19.58 0.30 24.44
C LEU A 269 20.41 0.19 25.73
N SER A 270 19.80 -0.39 26.76
CA SER A 270 20.51 -0.69 28.00
C SER A 270 21.79 -1.47 27.67
N PRO A 271 22.88 -1.36 28.45
CA PRO A 271 24.10 -2.16 28.21
C PRO A 271 23.83 -3.67 28.05
N SER A 272 22.74 -4.16 28.65
CA SER A 272 22.20 -5.52 28.53
C SER A 272 21.54 -5.87 27.17
N GLN A 273 21.46 -4.93 26.23
CA GLN A 273 20.81 -5.07 24.92
C GLN A 273 21.80 -4.85 23.75
N GLN A 274 23.10 -4.72 24.02
CA GLN A 274 24.13 -4.59 22.98
C GLN A 274 24.55 -5.98 22.50
N LEU A 275 24.31 -6.28 21.22
CA LEU A 275 24.84 -7.46 20.56
C LEU A 275 26.23 -7.15 19.99
N LYS A 276 27.23 -7.98 20.31
CA LYS A 276 28.56 -7.97 19.71
C LYS A 276 28.67 -9.13 18.71
N ILE A 277 28.93 -8.84 17.45
CA ILE A 277 29.23 -9.87 16.44
C ILE A 277 30.74 -10.10 16.47
N LEU A 278 31.18 -11.29 16.86
CA LEU A 278 32.59 -11.65 16.87
C LEU A 278 33.06 -11.90 15.43
N ASN A 279 34.30 -11.51 15.14
CA ASN A 279 34.91 -11.68 13.80
C ASN A 279 34.05 -11.08 12.66
N GLN A 280 33.39 -9.95 12.94
CA GLN A 280 32.45 -9.33 12.01
C GLN A 280 33.09 -9.03 10.63
N ASP A 281 34.33 -8.55 10.62
CA ASP A 281 35.03 -8.16 9.39
C ASP A 281 35.67 -9.33 8.63
N THR A 282 35.75 -10.53 9.24
CA THR A 282 36.40 -11.72 8.67
C THR A 282 35.39 -12.86 8.49
N GLU A 283 35.33 -13.79 9.43
CA GLU A 283 34.55 -15.04 9.36
C GLU A 283 33.06 -14.79 9.09
N PHE A 284 32.48 -13.78 9.74
CA PHE A 284 31.06 -13.43 9.56
C PHE A 284 30.78 -12.95 8.13
N LYS A 285 31.61 -12.03 7.62
CA LYS A 285 31.47 -11.48 6.27
C LYS A 285 31.74 -12.53 5.20
N GLU A 286 32.78 -13.35 5.38
CA GLU A 286 33.14 -14.42 4.45
C GLU A 286 32.02 -15.45 4.32
N ALA A 287 31.46 -15.91 5.44
CA ALA A 287 30.34 -16.85 5.43
C ALA A 287 29.11 -16.26 4.71
N LEU A 288 28.76 -15.00 4.96
CA LEU A 288 27.62 -14.34 4.30
C LEU A 288 27.83 -14.17 2.78
N LEU A 289 29.03 -13.80 2.35
CA LEU A 289 29.38 -13.70 0.93
C LEU A 289 29.37 -15.08 0.25
N ASP A 290 29.84 -16.11 0.96
CA ASP A 290 29.79 -17.49 0.51
C ASP A 290 28.34 -17.97 0.34
N LEU A 291 27.46 -17.72 1.31
CA LEU A 291 26.03 -18.01 1.18
C LEU A 291 25.36 -17.23 0.04
N ASN A 292 25.77 -16.01 -0.28
CA ASN A 292 25.18 -15.26 -1.40
C ASN A 292 25.64 -15.75 -2.77
N ASN A 293 26.79 -16.41 -2.84
CA ASN A 293 27.35 -16.91 -4.09
C ASN A 293 26.59 -18.16 -4.53
N SER A 294 26.15 -18.20 -5.79
CA SER A 294 25.48 -19.36 -6.37
C SER A 294 26.47 -20.46 -6.78
N SER A 295 27.76 -20.16 -6.82
CA SER A 295 28.83 -21.08 -7.25
C SER A 295 29.34 -21.95 -6.10
N THR A 296 29.04 -21.56 -4.86
CA THR A 296 29.50 -22.22 -3.65
C THR A 296 28.38 -23.13 -3.13
N PRO A 297 28.73 -24.29 -2.56
CA PRO A 297 27.73 -25.27 -2.12
C PRO A 297 27.03 -24.84 -0.83
N THR A 298 27.39 -23.71 -0.23
CA THR A 298 26.85 -23.28 1.06
C THR A 298 25.39 -22.88 0.96
N ASP A 299 24.55 -23.64 1.66
CA ASP A 299 23.10 -23.48 1.71
C ASP A 299 22.62 -22.89 3.02
N TRP A 300 23.39 -23.00 4.11
CA TRP A 300 22.98 -22.44 5.38
C TRP A 300 24.18 -22.01 6.24
N ILE A 301 23.92 -21.04 7.13
CA ILE A 301 24.85 -20.56 8.16
C ILE A 301 24.12 -20.56 9.50
N LEU A 302 24.76 -21.04 10.56
CA LEU A 302 24.24 -21.03 11.92
C LEU A 302 25.07 -20.11 12.82
N PHE A 303 24.38 -19.24 13.54
CA PHE A 303 24.94 -18.30 14.51
C PHE A 303 24.61 -18.74 15.94
N ASN A 304 25.65 -18.92 16.75
CA ASN A 304 25.51 -19.27 18.18
C ASN A 304 26.08 -18.18 19.07
N TYR A 305 25.53 -18.09 20.26
CA TYR A 305 26.09 -17.29 21.35
C TYR A 305 27.40 -17.93 21.87
N THR A 306 28.47 -17.14 21.95
CA THR A 306 29.67 -17.55 22.72
C THR A 306 29.52 -17.19 24.20
N ASP A 307 28.81 -16.09 24.45
CA ASP A 307 28.49 -15.60 25.78
C ASP A 307 27.12 -14.92 25.75
N ASN A 308 26.79 -14.15 26.78
CA ASN A 308 25.48 -13.54 26.90
C ASN A 308 25.18 -12.37 25.94
N LEU A 309 26.19 -11.78 25.31
CA LEU A 309 26.10 -10.59 24.48
C LEU A 309 26.83 -10.75 23.13
N SER A 310 27.57 -11.84 22.94
CA SER A 310 28.40 -12.07 21.77
C SER A 310 27.89 -13.25 20.94
N ILE A 311 27.73 -13.04 19.63
CA ILE A 311 27.37 -14.07 18.64
C ILE A 311 28.52 -14.27 17.66
N LYS A 312 28.74 -15.51 17.22
CA LYS A 312 29.66 -15.87 16.13
C LYS A 312 29.01 -16.84 15.14
N VAL A 313 29.63 -16.97 13.97
CA VAL A 313 29.36 -18.11 13.07
C VAL A 313 29.83 -19.38 13.78
N SER A 314 28.97 -20.39 13.83
CA SER A 314 29.21 -21.64 14.57
C SER A 314 29.33 -22.85 13.67
N ALA A 315 28.54 -22.89 12.59
CA ALA A 315 28.55 -23.93 11.58
C ALA A 315 27.99 -23.35 10.27
N GLN A 316 28.35 -23.97 9.15
CA GLN A 316 27.77 -23.74 7.83
C GLN A 316 27.77 -25.08 7.07
N GLY A 317 26.88 -25.24 6.10
CA GLY A 317 26.75 -26.51 5.38
C GLY A 317 26.02 -26.38 4.05
N SER A 318 25.94 -27.51 3.34
CA SER A 318 25.49 -27.61 1.96
C SER A 318 24.37 -28.62 1.73
N ALA A 319 23.92 -29.33 2.77
CA ALA A 319 22.81 -30.28 2.68
C ALA A 319 21.48 -29.65 3.13
N GLY A 320 21.32 -28.35 2.89
CA GLY A 320 20.08 -27.60 3.06
C GLY A 320 19.45 -27.73 4.45
N LEU A 321 18.11 -27.81 4.48
CA LEU A 321 17.32 -27.71 5.71
C LEU A 321 17.49 -28.93 6.65
N ASN A 322 17.69 -30.12 6.11
CA ASN A 322 17.77 -31.35 6.92
C ASN A 322 19.04 -31.38 7.77
N GLU A 323 20.16 -30.97 7.18
CA GLU A 323 21.43 -30.83 7.90
C GLU A 323 21.32 -29.71 8.95
N LEU A 324 20.82 -28.53 8.56
CA LEU A 324 20.62 -27.40 9.46
C LEU A 324 19.82 -27.77 10.72
N LYS A 325 18.76 -28.58 10.59
CA LYS A 325 17.94 -29.05 11.73
C LYS A 325 18.75 -29.77 12.80
N SER A 326 19.73 -30.57 12.38
CA SER A 326 20.55 -31.38 13.30
C SER A 326 21.49 -30.54 14.16
N HIS A 327 21.75 -29.28 13.77
CA HIS A 327 22.60 -28.35 14.51
C HIS A 327 21.83 -27.45 15.49
N PHE A 328 20.49 -27.52 15.51
CA PHE A 328 19.69 -26.78 16.50
C PHE A 328 19.68 -27.48 17.85
N GLU A 329 20.21 -26.78 18.86
CA GLU A 329 20.31 -27.24 20.23
C GLU A 329 19.04 -26.86 21.02
N PRO A 330 18.34 -27.82 21.66
CA PRO A 330 17.12 -27.53 22.41
C PRO A 330 17.33 -26.59 23.61
N SER A 331 18.56 -26.50 24.13
CA SER A 331 18.92 -25.69 25.29
C SER A 331 19.37 -24.26 24.94
N GLN A 332 19.45 -23.91 23.65
CA GLN A 332 20.03 -22.65 23.18
C GLN A 332 19.07 -21.83 22.31
N ALA A 333 19.28 -20.51 22.32
CA ALA A 333 18.70 -19.62 21.31
C ALA A 333 19.75 -19.43 20.21
N GLN A 334 19.38 -19.71 18.97
CA GLN A 334 20.29 -19.69 17.82
C GLN A 334 19.61 -18.98 16.64
N TYR A 335 20.40 -18.55 15.67
CA TYR A 335 19.87 -17.95 14.44
C TYR A 335 20.50 -18.63 13.25
N ALA A 336 19.76 -18.76 12.15
CA ALA A 336 20.31 -19.31 10.93
C ALA A 336 19.89 -18.50 9.71
N LEU A 337 20.71 -18.54 8.68
CA LEU A 337 20.32 -18.17 7.32
C LEU A 337 20.21 -19.44 6.50
N LEU A 338 19.12 -19.61 5.76
CA LEU A 338 18.87 -20.77 4.90
C LEU A 338 18.57 -20.30 3.48
N LYS A 339 19.36 -20.77 2.52
CA LYS A 339 19.15 -20.63 1.08
C LYS A 339 18.11 -21.68 0.64
N VAL A 340 17.04 -21.22 -0.01
CA VAL A 340 15.95 -22.08 -0.50
C VAL A 340 15.67 -21.74 -1.96
N TYR A 341 15.48 -22.77 -2.78
CA TYR A 341 15.04 -22.65 -4.16
C TYR A 341 13.51 -22.83 -4.22
N VAL A 342 12.83 -21.89 -4.87
CA VAL A 342 11.36 -21.89 -4.96
C VAL A 342 10.96 -22.24 -6.40
N ASP A 343 10.77 -23.52 -6.66
CA ASP A 343 10.51 -24.07 -7.99
C ASP A 343 9.07 -23.81 -8.48
N GLU A 344 8.13 -23.61 -7.55
CA GLU A 344 6.68 -23.48 -7.83
C GLU A 344 6.29 -22.27 -8.70
N THR A 345 7.22 -21.37 -9.00
CA THR A 345 6.94 -20.21 -9.85
C THR A 345 7.16 -20.48 -11.35
N GLY A 346 7.65 -21.65 -11.74
CA GLY A 346 7.84 -22.01 -13.16
C GLY A 346 8.99 -21.28 -13.86
N TYR A 347 9.82 -20.54 -13.11
CA TYR A 347 11.07 -19.94 -13.56
C TYR A 347 12.16 -20.48 -12.65
N GLY A 348 13.19 -21.15 -13.18
CA GLY A 348 14.29 -21.77 -12.40
C GLY A 348 14.76 -20.85 -11.26
N GLY A 349 14.32 -21.18 -10.04
CA GLY A 349 14.11 -20.20 -8.97
C GLY A 349 15.43 -19.57 -8.53
N SER A 350 15.50 -18.23 -8.55
CA SER A 350 16.62 -17.56 -7.90
C SER A 350 16.60 -17.88 -6.40
N PRO A 351 17.75 -18.24 -5.80
CA PRO A 351 17.80 -18.64 -4.40
C PRO A 351 17.28 -17.50 -3.51
N LYS A 352 16.46 -17.87 -2.53
CA LYS A 352 15.91 -16.98 -1.51
C LYS A 352 16.59 -17.31 -0.19
N ILE A 353 17.14 -16.31 0.49
CA ILE A 353 17.73 -16.49 1.81
C ILE A 353 16.69 -16.16 2.88
N VAL A 354 16.44 -17.09 3.80
CA VAL A 354 15.47 -16.96 4.91
C VAL A 354 16.23 -16.85 6.21
N PHE A 355 15.87 -15.87 7.03
CA PHE A 355 16.39 -15.73 8.38
C PHE A 355 15.53 -16.51 9.37
N ILE A 356 16.11 -17.54 10.00
CA ILE A 356 15.44 -18.41 10.98
C ILE A 356 15.86 -17.98 12.38
N SER A 357 14.89 -17.75 13.25
CA SER A 357 15.11 -17.44 14.67
C SER A 357 14.67 -18.63 15.51
N TRP A 358 15.61 -19.41 16.03
CA TRP A 358 15.36 -20.58 16.88
C TRP A 358 15.47 -20.23 18.36
N VAL A 359 14.43 -20.56 19.12
CA VAL A 359 14.44 -20.51 20.58
C VAL A 359 14.07 -21.89 21.09
N GLY A 360 15.05 -22.68 21.47
CA GLY A 360 14.82 -24.04 21.93
C GLY A 360 13.93 -24.12 23.19
N PRO A 361 13.27 -25.28 23.41
CA PRO A 361 12.33 -25.46 24.51
C PRO A 361 13.02 -25.37 25.88
N GLY A 362 14.29 -25.79 25.97
CA GLY A 362 15.12 -25.73 27.17
C GLY A 362 15.80 -24.39 27.45
N VAL A 363 15.55 -23.36 26.63
CA VAL A 363 16.17 -22.04 26.82
C VAL A 363 15.61 -21.36 28.07
N THR A 364 16.50 -20.89 28.95
CA THR A 364 16.07 -20.15 30.16
C THR A 364 15.33 -18.86 29.80
N GLY A 365 14.36 -18.43 30.63
CA GLY A 365 13.59 -17.21 30.39
C GLY A 365 14.46 -15.95 30.20
N LYS A 366 15.62 -15.87 30.86
CA LYS A 366 16.60 -14.78 30.68
C LYS A 366 17.24 -14.80 29.30
N SER A 367 17.52 -15.97 28.73
CA SER A 367 18.04 -16.10 27.37
C SER A 367 16.96 -15.82 26.33
N LYS A 368 15.72 -16.28 26.54
CA LYS A 368 14.56 -15.96 25.68
C LYS A 368 14.30 -14.45 25.61
N GLY A 369 14.37 -13.74 26.74
CA GLY A 369 14.18 -12.28 26.78
C GLY A 369 15.27 -11.48 26.04
N ARG A 370 16.48 -12.04 25.93
CA ARG A 370 17.62 -11.40 25.23
C ARG A 370 17.65 -11.71 23.73
N SER A 371 17.16 -12.88 23.30
CA SER A 371 17.19 -13.24 21.89
C SER A 371 16.29 -12.34 21.02
N ALA A 372 15.19 -11.81 21.59
CA ALA A 372 14.29 -10.90 20.85
C ALA A 372 14.95 -9.60 20.35
N PRO A 373 15.64 -8.79 21.18
CA PRO A 373 16.34 -7.60 20.68
C PRO A 373 17.57 -7.95 19.82
N HIS A 374 18.29 -9.02 20.15
CA HIS A 374 19.47 -9.44 19.37
C HIS A 374 19.09 -9.94 17.96
N ARG A 375 17.90 -10.53 17.79
CA ARG A 375 17.35 -10.91 16.47
C ARG A 375 17.37 -9.74 15.50
N ALA A 376 16.84 -8.58 15.92
CA ALA A 376 16.73 -7.41 15.05
C ALA A 376 18.12 -6.87 14.64
N LEU A 377 19.05 -6.82 15.60
CA LEU A 377 20.43 -6.36 15.34
C LEU A 377 21.20 -7.31 14.41
N LEU A 378 21.05 -8.63 14.60
CA LEU A 378 21.71 -9.61 13.75
C LEU A 378 21.11 -9.62 12.34
N LEU A 379 19.79 -9.49 12.22
CA LEU A 379 19.10 -9.40 10.93
C LEU A 379 19.56 -8.17 10.13
N GLU A 380 19.68 -7.01 10.78
CA GLU A 380 20.21 -5.78 10.18
C GLU A 380 21.65 -6.00 9.68
N ALA A 381 22.52 -6.54 10.53
CA ALA A 381 23.91 -6.83 10.17
C ALA A 381 24.05 -7.85 9.02
N CYS A 382 23.17 -8.86 8.93
CA CYS A 382 23.17 -9.81 7.80
C CYS A 382 22.68 -9.14 6.50
N SER A 383 21.69 -8.25 6.60
CA SER A 383 21.08 -7.58 5.45
C SER A 383 22.04 -6.67 4.68
N ASP A 384 23.15 -6.25 5.31
CA ASP A 384 24.22 -5.49 4.65
C ASP A 384 25.01 -6.32 3.62
N TYR A 385 24.96 -7.66 3.70
CA TYR A 385 25.71 -8.58 2.84
C TYR A 385 24.83 -9.51 2.00
N VAL A 386 23.65 -9.89 2.50
CA VAL A 386 22.73 -10.85 1.83
C VAL A 386 21.31 -10.30 1.71
N GLY A 387 20.65 -10.61 0.60
CA GLY A 387 19.24 -10.27 0.38
C GLY A 387 18.30 -11.23 1.12
N ILE A 388 17.88 -10.87 2.33
CA ILE A 388 16.98 -11.69 3.14
C ILE A 388 15.53 -11.54 2.62
N ALA A 389 14.95 -12.65 2.16
CA ALA A 389 13.63 -12.70 1.56
C ALA A 389 12.49 -12.80 2.58
N GLY A 390 12.76 -13.30 3.78
CA GLY A 390 11.77 -13.42 4.84
C GLY A 390 12.35 -13.95 6.15
N GLU A 391 11.53 -13.89 7.20
CA GLU A 391 11.89 -14.38 8.54
C GLU A 391 10.99 -15.56 8.96
N TYR A 392 11.59 -16.59 9.54
CA TYR A 392 10.91 -17.77 10.06
C TYR A 392 11.19 -17.96 11.56
N PRO A 393 10.33 -17.43 12.46
CA PRO A 393 10.47 -17.69 13.89
C PRO A 393 10.06 -19.13 14.24
N LEU A 394 10.82 -19.76 15.13
CA LEU A 394 10.67 -21.15 15.58
C LEU A 394 10.89 -21.23 17.10
N ASN A 395 9.86 -21.63 17.86
CA ASN A 395 9.83 -21.48 19.33
C ASN A 395 9.76 -22.79 20.14
N ASP A 396 9.58 -23.95 19.51
CA ASP A 396 9.35 -25.21 20.22
C ASP A 396 10.13 -26.38 19.64
N THR A 397 9.75 -26.89 18.46
CA THR A 397 10.36 -28.10 17.87
C THR A 397 10.85 -27.84 16.46
N THR A 398 11.97 -28.48 16.09
CA THR A 398 12.53 -28.48 14.73
C THR A 398 11.65 -29.25 13.73
N ASP A 399 10.68 -30.03 14.20
CA ASP A 399 9.71 -30.75 13.37
C ASP A 399 8.84 -29.77 12.55
N THR A 400 8.47 -28.64 13.15
CA THR A 400 7.65 -27.60 12.49
C THR A 400 8.42 -26.79 11.44
N LEU A 401 9.74 -26.98 11.34
CA LEU A 401 10.57 -26.35 10.32
C LEU A 401 10.59 -27.23 9.06
N THR A 402 9.52 -27.26 8.27
CA THR A 402 9.48 -28.03 7.02
C THR A 402 9.89 -27.17 5.82
N HIS A 403 10.40 -27.81 4.76
CA HIS A 403 10.73 -27.09 3.51
C HIS A 403 9.50 -26.38 2.95
N GLU A 404 8.35 -27.06 2.97
CA GLU A 404 7.04 -26.52 2.59
C GLU A 404 6.60 -25.36 3.48
N GLY A 405 6.81 -25.44 4.80
CA GLY A 405 6.47 -24.36 5.72
C GLY A 405 7.29 -23.09 5.45
N VAL A 406 8.57 -23.25 5.15
CA VAL A 406 9.46 -22.14 4.77
C VAL A 406 9.01 -21.53 3.43
N ILE A 407 8.75 -22.36 2.40
CA ILE A 407 8.25 -21.90 1.10
C ILE A 407 6.89 -21.21 1.22
N GLY A 408 5.93 -21.79 1.94
CA GLY A 408 4.60 -21.22 2.13
C GLY A 408 4.64 -19.84 2.81
N LYS A 409 5.57 -19.63 3.77
CA LYS A 409 5.80 -18.29 4.33
C LYS A 409 6.42 -17.32 3.31
N LEU A 410 7.34 -17.78 2.46
CA LEU A 410 7.96 -16.95 1.43
C LEU A 410 7.00 -16.57 0.29
N THR A 411 6.15 -17.49 -0.15
CA THR A 411 5.21 -17.30 -1.26
C THR A 411 3.92 -16.62 -0.83
N GLY A 412 3.62 -16.60 0.48
CA GLY A 412 2.34 -16.16 1.01
C GLY A 412 1.20 -17.14 0.70
N LEU A 413 1.51 -18.30 0.13
CA LEU A 413 0.59 -19.42 0.02
C LEU A 413 0.47 -20.01 1.42
N LYS A 414 -0.57 -19.61 2.14
CA LYS A 414 -0.98 -20.34 3.34
C LYS A 414 -1.30 -21.76 2.91
N GLY A 415 -0.42 -22.69 3.24
CA GLY A 415 -0.62 -24.13 3.02
C GLY A 415 -2.02 -24.51 3.47
N LYS A 416 -2.76 -25.14 2.56
CA LYS A 416 -4.05 -25.75 2.82
C LYS A 416 -3.79 -27.13 3.43
N ASP A 417 -3.16 -27.18 4.59
CA ASP A 417 -2.88 -28.46 5.24
C ASP A 417 -4.15 -29.02 5.86
N THR A 418 -4.33 -30.31 5.64
CA THR A 418 -5.53 -31.13 5.87
C THR A 418 -5.47 -31.92 7.18
N SER A 419 -4.67 -31.49 8.17
CA SER A 419 -4.64 -32.12 9.49
C SER A 419 -5.23 -31.19 10.56
N ALA A 420 -6.29 -31.69 11.21
CA ALA A 420 -6.77 -31.17 12.47
C ALA A 420 -5.74 -31.50 13.57
N ASP A 421 -5.66 -30.65 14.58
CA ASP A 421 -4.81 -30.75 15.79
C ASP A 421 -3.38 -30.20 15.71
N SER A 422 -3.23 -28.87 15.82
CA SER A 422 -2.34 -28.24 16.83
C SER A 422 -2.51 -26.70 16.90
N PRO A 423 -2.39 -26.08 18.10
CA PRO A 423 -2.61 -24.65 18.31
C PRO A 423 -1.28 -23.86 18.26
N LEU A 424 -1.19 -22.79 17.46
CA LEU A 424 -0.03 -21.89 17.47
C LEU A 424 -0.44 -20.41 17.57
N ILE A 425 -0.04 -19.81 18.68
CA ILE A 425 -0.17 -18.39 19.04
C ILE A 425 1.13 -17.65 18.66
N THR A 426 0.94 -16.42 18.16
CA THR A 426 1.81 -15.22 18.20
C THR A 426 2.62 -14.81 16.95
N ARG A 427 2.25 -13.63 16.44
CA ARG A 427 2.96 -12.80 15.45
C ARG A 427 3.84 -11.76 16.17
N SER A 428 5.04 -11.47 15.63
CA SER A 428 5.84 -10.30 15.97
C SER A 428 5.73 -9.21 14.88
N ASN A 429 5.59 -7.95 15.31
CA ASN A 429 5.39 -6.74 14.50
C ASN A 429 6.72 -6.10 14.05
N THR A 430 6.86 -5.81 12.76
CA THR A 430 7.66 -4.68 12.24
C THR A 430 7.28 -4.37 10.78
N ALA A 431 6.23 -3.55 10.57
CA ALA A 431 6.05 -2.76 9.36
C ALA A 431 5.11 -1.56 9.64
N THR A 432 5.47 -0.39 9.12
CA THR A 432 4.76 0.89 9.27
C THR A 432 3.38 0.89 8.58
N PRO A 433 2.38 1.62 9.13
CA PRO A 433 0.98 1.40 8.82
C PRO A 433 0.53 2.17 7.56
N THR A 434 0.09 1.44 6.54
CA THR A 434 -0.89 1.97 5.59
C THR A 434 -2.28 1.95 6.25
N SER A 435 -3.14 2.92 5.93
CA SER A 435 -4.38 3.26 6.65
C SER A 435 -5.52 2.22 6.60
N ARG A 436 -5.21 0.92 6.42
CA ARG A 436 -6.21 -0.14 6.45
C ARG A 436 -5.82 -1.17 7.51
N SER A 437 -6.66 -1.23 8.56
CA SER A 437 -6.68 -2.24 9.62
C SER A 437 -5.70 -2.04 10.80
N PHE A 438 -5.74 -0.88 11.46
CA PHE A 438 -5.33 -0.79 12.86
C PHE A 438 -6.49 -1.28 13.74
N GLY A 439 -6.31 -2.41 14.40
CA GLY A 439 -7.35 -3.19 15.08
C GLY A 439 -7.41 -4.58 14.46
N GLY A 440 -6.79 -5.57 15.10
CA GLY A 440 -6.81 -6.95 14.63
C GLY A 440 -8.25 -7.43 14.50
N ARG A 441 -8.75 -7.53 13.26
CA ARG A 441 -10.00 -8.23 12.95
C ARG A 441 -9.75 -9.71 13.20
N ASP A 442 -10.01 -10.15 14.42
CA ASP A 442 -10.03 -11.56 14.75
C ASP A 442 -11.31 -12.16 14.17
N SER A 443 -11.30 -12.70 12.96
CA SER A 443 -12.52 -13.16 12.26
C SER A 443 -13.19 -14.38 12.91
N THR A 444 -12.80 -14.75 14.12
CA THR A 444 -13.18 -15.96 14.84
C THR A 444 -14.37 -15.78 15.79
N LEU A 445 -14.84 -14.54 16.03
CA LEU A 445 -16.00 -14.32 16.90
C LEU A 445 -17.27 -14.92 16.29
N GLN A 446 -17.83 -15.92 16.98
CA GLN A 446 -19.08 -16.57 16.66
C GLN A 446 -20.22 -15.97 17.47
N TYR A 447 -21.43 -16.02 16.91
CA TYR A 447 -22.66 -15.53 17.54
C TYR A 447 -23.60 -16.70 17.75
N ASP A 448 -24.22 -16.79 18.93
CA ASP A 448 -25.27 -17.75 19.16
C ASP A 448 -26.54 -17.41 18.35
N THR A 449 -27.38 -18.42 18.11
CA THR A 449 -28.55 -18.31 17.22
C THR A 449 -29.53 -17.21 17.63
N ASN A 450 -29.64 -16.92 18.94
CA ASN A 450 -30.53 -15.91 19.49
C ASN A 450 -29.99 -14.46 19.43
N VAL A 451 -28.71 -14.26 19.11
CA VAL A 451 -28.09 -12.92 19.13
C VAL A 451 -28.67 -12.00 18.05
N ASP A 452 -28.82 -12.52 16.83
CA ASP A 452 -29.35 -11.75 15.70
C ASP A 452 -30.80 -11.35 15.92
N GLU A 453 -31.61 -12.26 16.46
CA GLU A 453 -33.02 -12.02 16.79
C GLU A 453 -33.17 -10.95 17.88
N ALA A 454 -32.36 -11.04 18.94
CA ALA A 454 -32.36 -10.05 20.01
C ALA A 454 -31.94 -8.66 19.51
N ILE A 455 -30.88 -8.56 18.70
CA ILE A 455 -30.42 -7.27 18.14
C ILE A 455 -31.46 -6.67 17.19
N LYS A 456 -32.08 -7.48 16.32
CA LYS A 456 -33.19 -7.02 15.46
C LYS A 456 -34.39 -6.54 16.28
N GLY A 457 -34.65 -7.19 17.42
CA GLY A 457 -35.69 -6.82 18.38
C GLY A 457 -35.57 -5.38 18.92
N LEU A 458 -34.38 -4.78 18.92
CA LEU A 458 -34.17 -3.37 19.31
C LEU A 458 -34.92 -2.38 18.40
N GLY A 459 -35.30 -2.79 17.20
CA GLY A 459 -36.15 -2.00 16.30
C GLY A 459 -37.59 -1.85 16.82
N GLY A 460 -38.08 -2.80 17.62
CA GLY A 460 -39.43 -2.83 18.16
C GLY A 460 -39.65 -1.92 19.37
N GLU A 461 -40.86 -1.99 19.95
CA GLU A 461 -41.25 -1.19 21.12
C GLU A 461 -40.79 -1.80 22.45
N ASN A 462 -40.62 -3.13 22.49
CA ASN A 462 -40.49 -3.90 23.73
C ASN A 462 -39.04 -4.10 24.21
N ILE A 463 -38.05 -3.98 23.31
CA ILE A 463 -36.64 -4.20 23.65
C ILE A 463 -35.87 -2.91 23.39
N ARG A 464 -35.24 -2.36 24.44
CA ARG A 464 -34.45 -1.14 24.41
C ARG A 464 -32.96 -1.38 24.58
N TRP A 465 -32.57 -2.50 25.18
CA TRP A 465 -31.17 -2.92 25.23
C TRP A 465 -31.04 -4.44 25.21
N VAL A 466 -29.91 -4.90 24.68
CA VAL A 466 -29.49 -6.30 24.63
C VAL A 466 -28.08 -6.38 25.22
N MET A 467 -27.90 -7.21 26.24
CA MET A 467 -26.62 -7.51 26.85
C MET A 467 -26.13 -8.87 26.36
N LEU A 468 -24.91 -8.89 25.84
CA LEU A 468 -24.20 -10.08 25.41
C LEU A 468 -23.03 -10.35 26.35
N ASN A 469 -22.77 -11.63 26.61
CA ASN A 469 -21.58 -12.12 27.29
C ASN A 469 -20.97 -13.26 26.45
N TYR A 470 -19.73 -13.63 26.75
CA TYR A 470 -19.16 -14.87 26.25
C TYR A 470 -19.92 -16.07 26.81
N THR A 471 -20.05 -17.13 26.01
CA THR A 471 -20.56 -18.39 26.53
C THR A 471 -19.54 -18.98 27.53
N PRO A 472 -19.97 -19.57 28.66
CA PRO A 472 -19.04 -20.14 29.65
C PRO A 472 -18.07 -21.17 29.07
N ASP A 473 -18.52 -21.92 28.06
CA ASP A 473 -17.77 -23.02 27.45
C ASP A 473 -16.85 -22.56 26.29
N ASP A 474 -17.18 -21.45 25.63
CA ASP A 474 -16.42 -20.95 24.48
C ASP A 474 -16.25 -19.42 24.54
N PRO A 475 -15.02 -18.93 24.78
CA PRO A 475 -14.78 -17.50 24.86
C PRO A 475 -14.66 -16.81 23.49
N TYR A 476 -14.83 -17.55 22.38
CA TYR A 476 -14.97 -17.03 21.02
C TYR A 476 -16.41 -17.00 20.54
N LYS A 477 -17.37 -17.47 21.36
CA LYS A 477 -18.79 -17.38 21.09
C LYS A 477 -19.48 -16.42 22.06
N VAL A 478 -20.31 -15.51 21.54
CA VAL A 478 -21.15 -14.62 22.36
C VAL A 478 -22.61 -15.06 22.30
N CYS A 479 -23.31 -14.97 23.43
CA CYS A 479 -24.73 -15.27 23.56
C CYS A 479 -25.48 -14.11 24.23
N VAL A 480 -26.80 -14.09 24.09
CA VAL A 480 -27.65 -13.12 24.79
C VAL A 480 -27.70 -13.49 26.28
N ALA A 481 -27.18 -12.59 27.13
CA ALA A 481 -27.24 -12.75 28.58
C ALA A 481 -28.56 -12.20 29.14
N HIS A 482 -28.91 -10.96 28.75
CA HIS A 482 -30.10 -10.28 29.24
C HIS A 482 -30.66 -9.32 28.18
N THR A 483 -31.95 -9.01 28.26
CA THR A 483 -32.61 -7.96 27.49
C THR A 483 -33.45 -7.10 28.43
N GLY A 484 -33.75 -5.87 28.03
CA GLY A 484 -34.65 -5.03 28.81
C GLY A 484 -35.40 -4.00 27.98
N ASP A 485 -36.46 -3.48 28.58
CA ASP A 485 -37.52 -2.68 27.97
C ASP A 485 -37.40 -1.18 28.22
N LYS A 486 -36.52 -0.74 29.12
CA LYS A 486 -36.26 0.68 29.38
C LYS A 486 -34.85 1.04 28.96
N ALA A 487 -34.74 2.13 28.20
CA ALA A 487 -33.47 2.66 27.73
C ALA A 487 -32.72 3.41 28.85
N THR A 488 -32.34 2.73 29.93
CA THR A 488 -31.51 3.31 31.01
C THR A 488 -30.43 2.36 31.50
N THR A 489 -29.24 2.89 31.79
CA THR A 489 -28.14 2.15 32.42
C THR A 489 -28.53 1.57 33.77
N GLN A 490 -29.50 2.15 34.48
CA GLN A 490 -29.96 1.65 35.78
C GLN A 490 -30.52 0.23 35.73
N GLN A 491 -31.04 -0.23 34.58
CA GLN A 491 -31.58 -1.57 34.43
C GLN A 491 -30.49 -2.64 34.31
N PHE A 492 -29.38 -2.34 33.61
CA PHE A 492 -28.40 -3.35 33.25
C PHE A 492 -27.04 -3.18 33.96
N ALA A 493 -26.71 -2.00 34.49
CA ALA A 493 -25.49 -1.80 35.26
C ALA A 493 -25.39 -2.74 36.49
N PRO A 494 -26.47 -3.02 37.25
CA PRO A 494 -26.40 -3.98 38.37
C PRO A 494 -26.15 -5.43 37.95
N LEU A 495 -26.38 -5.76 36.68
CA LEU A 495 -26.14 -7.10 36.12
C LEU A 495 -24.67 -7.31 35.71
N MET A 496 -23.89 -6.23 35.65
CA MET A 496 -22.47 -6.29 35.32
C MET A 496 -21.65 -6.56 36.58
N ASN A 497 -20.79 -7.58 36.52
CA ASN A 497 -19.82 -7.84 37.56
C ASN A 497 -18.41 -7.37 37.13
N GLU A 498 -17.52 -7.16 38.10
CA GLU A 498 -16.17 -6.68 37.82
C GLU A 498 -15.22 -7.78 37.27
N GLN A 499 -15.65 -9.05 37.21
CA GLN A 499 -14.83 -10.19 36.78
C GLN A 499 -15.02 -10.56 35.30
N ASP A 500 -16.09 -10.07 34.68
CA ASP A 500 -16.49 -10.45 33.32
C ASP A 500 -16.45 -9.29 32.33
N ILE A 501 -16.80 -9.60 31.08
CA ILE A 501 -16.83 -8.67 29.97
C ILE A 501 -18.22 -8.68 29.35
N PHE A 502 -18.82 -7.50 29.25
CA PHE A 502 -20.17 -7.35 28.76
C PHE A 502 -20.20 -6.44 27.55
N PHE A 503 -20.98 -6.81 26.54
CA PHE A 503 -21.30 -5.96 25.40
C PHE A 503 -22.78 -5.61 25.45
N VAL A 504 -23.13 -4.33 25.55
CA VAL A 504 -24.53 -3.88 25.59
C VAL A 504 -24.83 -3.07 24.34
N ILE A 505 -25.83 -3.50 23.58
CA ILE A 505 -26.39 -2.73 22.48
C ILE A 505 -27.64 -2.03 22.99
N MET A 506 -27.62 -0.71 23.06
CA MET A 506 -28.66 0.09 23.69
C MET A 506 -29.24 1.12 22.72
N ARG A 507 -30.57 1.26 22.71
CA ARG A 507 -31.32 2.23 21.93
C ARG A 507 -31.74 3.41 22.82
N LEU A 508 -31.22 4.59 22.53
CA LEU A 508 -31.41 5.83 23.29
C LEU A 508 -32.25 6.84 22.51
N GLY A 509 -33.23 7.45 23.17
CA GLY A 509 -33.92 8.62 22.65
C GLY A 509 -33.06 9.87 22.82
N ILE A 510 -32.68 10.52 21.73
CA ILE A 510 -31.86 11.73 21.73
C ILE A 510 -32.57 12.79 20.88
N GLY A 511 -33.22 13.74 21.55
CA GLY A 511 -34.15 14.68 20.91
C GLY A 511 -35.34 13.94 20.29
N ASP A 512 -35.69 14.28 19.06
CA ASP A 512 -36.76 13.62 18.29
C ASP A 512 -36.31 12.31 17.61
N GLY A 513 -35.00 12.00 17.70
CA GLY A 513 -34.40 10.84 17.06
C GLY A 513 -34.14 9.70 18.04
N VAL A 514 -34.05 8.48 17.50
CA VAL A 514 -33.61 7.32 18.27
C VAL A 514 -32.29 6.81 17.71
N LYS A 515 -31.28 6.68 18.57
CA LYS A 515 -29.92 6.25 18.21
C LYS A 515 -29.57 4.97 18.94
N ALA A 516 -28.85 4.07 18.29
CA ALA A 516 -28.30 2.88 18.94
C ALA A 516 -26.81 3.07 19.22
N ALA A 517 -26.32 2.53 20.33
CA ALA A 517 -24.90 2.53 20.68
C ALA A 517 -24.45 1.16 21.18
N VAL A 518 -23.19 0.85 20.91
CA VAL A 518 -22.52 -0.35 21.44
C VAL A 518 -21.65 0.06 22.62
N ILE A 519 -21.94 -0.50 23.78
CA ILE A 519 -21.24 -0.27 25.04
C ILE A 519 -20.38 -1.50 25.32
N THR A 520 -19.08 -1.33 25.52
CA THR A 520 -18.18 -2.42 25.93
C THR A 520 -17.69 -2.16 27.35
N TYR A 521 -18.19 -2.93 28.32
CA TYR A 521 -17.70 -2.89 29.69
C TYR A 521 -16.73 -4.05 29.94
N VAL A 522 -15.55 -3.72 30.44
CA VAL A 522 -14.52 -4.69 30.79
C VAL A 522 -14.30 -4.59 32.28
N GLY A 523 -14.71 -5.62 33.02
CA GLY A 523 -14.56 -5.65 34.48
C GLY A 523 -13.13 -5.42 34.93
N VAL A 524 -12.96 -4.65 36.01
CA VAL A 524 -11.64 -4.29 36.56
C VAL A 524 -10.84 -5.53 36.95
N ASN A 525 -11.53 -6.57 37.41
CA ASN A 525 -10.97 -7.86 37.80
C ASN A 525 -11.07 -8.94 36.70
N ALA A 526 -11.48 -8.57 35.48
CA ALA A 526 -11.54 -9.51 34.38
C ALA A 526 -10.16 -10.08 34.02
N HIS A 527 -10.13 -11.37 33.69
CA HIS A 527 -8.90 -12.08 33.37
C HIS A 527 -8.16 -11.41 32.19
N GLY A 528 -6.84 -11.29 32.29
CA GLY A 528 -6.03 -10.51 31.33
C GLY A 528 -6.20 -10.96 29.88
N PHE A 529 -6.32 -12.27 29.64
CA PHE A 529 -6.59 -12.80 28.30
C PHE A 529 -7.98 -12.42 27.77
N SER A 530 -9.00 -12.43 28.64
CA SER A 530 -10.36 -12.00 28.26
C SER A 530 -10.37 -10.53 27.88
N LYS A 531 -9.65 -9.67 28.63
CA LYS A 531 -9.49 -8.24 28.32
C LYS A 531 -8.83 -7.99 26.96
N ALA A 532 -7.76 -8.73 26.67
CA ALA A 532 -7.06 -8.62 25.39
C ALA A 532 -7.94 -9.09 24.23
N ARG A 533 -8.67 -10.21 24.42
CA ARG A 533 -9.60 -10.77 23.43
C ARG A 533 -10.76 -9.83 23.13
N SER A 534 -11.38 -9.24 24.16
CA SER A 534 -12.52 -8.33 23.97
C SER A 534 -12.18 -7.09 23.17
N ALA A 535 -10.94 -6.60 23.23
CA ALA A 535 -10.48 -5.47 22.44
C ALA A 535 -10.52 -5.74 20.91
N GLY A 536 -10.30 -6.99 20.49
CA GLY A 536 -10.47 -7.42 19.09
C GLY A 536 -11.94 -7.73 18.77
N HIS A 537 -12.59 -8.50 19.65
CA HIS A 537 -13.98 -8.95 19.45
C HIS A 537 -14.99 -7.80 19.38
N ARG A 538 -14.77 -6.70 20.12
CA ARG A 538 -15.65 -5.52 20.06
C ARG A 538 -15.77 -4.93 18.64
N VAL A 539 -14.71 -5.00 17.84
CA VAL A 539 -14.71 -4.48 16.45
C VAL A 539 -15.60 -5.36 15.57
N ASN A 540 -15.48 -6.68 15.72
CA ASN A 540 -16.31 -7.62 14.97
C ASN A 540 -17.78 -7.51 15.36
N LEU A 541 -18.05 -7.42 16.67
CA LEU A 541 -19.41 -7.24 17.18
C LEU A 541 -20.00 -5.92 16.69
N TYR A 542 -19.24 -4.83 16.71
CA TYR A 542 -19.70 -3.54 16.21
C TYR A 542 -20.06 -3.58 14.71
N GLU A 543 -19.21 -4.20 13.88
CA GLU A 543 -19.48 -4.41 12.46
C GLU A 543 -20.67 -5.35 12.21
N HIS A 544 -20.85 -6.37 13.07
CA HIS A 544 -22.01 -7.26 13.02
C HIS A 544 -23.30 -6.52 13.35
N CYS A 545 -23.32 -5.76 14.46
CA CYS A 545 -24.44 -4.91 14.85
C CYS A 545 -24.82 -3.90 13.77
N LYS A 546 -23.83 -3.29 13.09
CA LYS A 546 -24.06 -2.36 11.97
C LYS A 546 -24.80 -2.97 10.78
N LYS A 547 -24.67 -4.28 10.55
CA LYS A 547 -25.40 -4.98 9.49
C LYS A 547 -26.88 -5.18 9.84
N LEU A 548 -27.19 -5.22 11.13
CA LEU A 548 -28.53 -5.50 11.64
C LEU A 548 -29.32 -4.22 11.95
N ILE A 549 -28.67 -3.21 12.54
CA ILE A 549 -29.27 -1.94 12.94
C ILE A 549 -28.31 -0.76 12.74
N SER A 550 -28.86 0.45 12.67
CA SER A 550 -28.07 1.68 12.53
C SER A 550 -27.41 2.07 13.87
N ILE A 551 -26.11 1.79 14.00
CA ILE A 551 -25.31 2.16 15.17
C ILE A 551 -24.74 3.56 15.01
N SER A 552 -25.01 4.45 15.97
CA SER A 552 -24.57 5.85 15.99
C SER A 552 -23.24 6.08 16.70
N GLY A 553 -22.78 5.15 17.54
CA GLY A 553 -21.53 5.32 18.27
C GLY A 553 -21.15 4.11 19.13
N GLU A 554 -19.93 4.16 19.65
CA GLU A 554 -19.40 3.21 20.64
C GLU A 554 -19.02 3.93 21.94
N PHE A 555 -19.20 3.25 23.06
CA PHE A 555 -18.82 3.74 24.39
C PHE A 555 -18.12 2.63 25.18
N ALA A 556 -17.02 2.96 25.86
CA ALA A 556 -16.25 2.01 26.65
C ALA A 556 -15.91 2.66 28.00
N PRO A 557 -16.79 2.54 29.01
CA PRO A 557 -16.52 3.08 30.35
C PRO A 557 -15.36 2.34 31.01
N GLN A 558 -14.56 3.04 31.82
CA GLN A 558 -13.45 2.44 32.55
C GLN A 558 -13.94 1.80 33.86
N ASN A 559 -14.91 2.43 34.51
CA ASN A 559 -15.53 1.95 35.75
C ASN A 559 -17.06 1.92 35.61
N LEU A 560 -17.73 1.17 36.49
CA LEU A 560 -19.19 1.08 36.47
C LEU A 560 -19.86 2.45 36.76
N GLU A 561 -19.19 3.31 37.53
CA GLU A 561 -19.64 4.68 37.81
C GLU A 561 -19.67 5.58 36.57
N ASP A 562 -18.82 5.30 35.57
CA ASP A 562 -18.79 6.05 34.31
C ASP A 562 -19.96 5.67 33.39
N LEU A 563 -20.64 4.56 33.66
CA LEU A 563 -21.75 4.02 32.88
C LEU A 563 -23.07 4.72 33.24
N THR A 564 -23.16 5.99 32.88
CA THR A 564 -24.38 6.79 33.04
C THR A 564 -25.01 7.10 31.68
N ASP A 565 -26.35 7.21 31.65
CA ASP A 565 -27.09 7.61 30.43
C ASP A 565 -26.54 8.93 29.86
N ALA A 566 -26.19 9.89 30.73
CA ALA A 566 -25.61 11.18 30.35
C ALA A 566 -24.25 11.04 29.64
N ASN A 567 -23.35 10.20 30.16
CA ASN A 567 -22.04 9.98 29.55
C ASN A 567 -22.15 9.30 28.18
N ILE A 568 -23.08 8.35 28.04
CA ILE A 568 -23.33 7.68 26.76
C ILE A 568 -23.88 8.69 25.74
N ILE A 569 -24.88 9.49 26.11
CA ILE A 569 -25.47 10.52 25.24
C ILE A 569 -24.41 11.54 24.81
N ASN A 570 -23.60 12.04 25.75
CA ASN A 570 -22.52 13.00 25.47
C ASN A 570 -21.49 12.42 24.50
N LYS A 571 -21.15 11.13 24.64
CA LYS A 571 -20.22 10.47 23.71
C LYS A 571 -20.81 10.35 22.30
N ILE A 572 -22.08 9.94 22.18
CA ILE A 572 -22.75 9.74 20.88
C ILE A 572 -22.99 11.07 20.17
N LEU A 573 -23.26 12.14 20.92
CA LEU A 573 -23.44 13.49 20.36
C LEU A 573 -22.10 14.17 19.99
N GLY A 574 -20.96 13.53 20.28
CA GLY A 574 -19.65 14.07 19.96
C GLY A 574 -19.31 15.30 20.79
N GLY A 575 -19.62 15.26 22.10
CA GLY A 575 -19.53 16.38 23.02
C GLY A 575 -18.38 17.34 22.70
N ALA A 576 -18.74 18.58 22.40
CA ALA A 576 -17.80 19.69 22.43
C ALA A 576 -17.25 19.76 23.85
N ASN A 577 -15.94 19.58 24.00
CA ASN A 577 -15.27 19.85 25.27
C ASN A 577 -15.47 21.34 25.61
N GLU A 578 -16.45 21.65 26.44
CA GLU A 578 -16.34 22.81 27.32
C GLU A 578 -15.41 22.39 28.45
N ASP A 579 -14.16 22.86 28.37
CA ASP A 579 -13.15 22.59 29.39
C ASP A 579 -13.67 22.95 30.79
N ALA A 580 -13.62 21.96 31.67
CA ALA A 580 -13.93 22.06 33.08
C ALA A 580 -12.96 23.03 33.78
N LYS A 581 -13.41 24.28 33.99
CA LYS A 581 -12.99 25.09 35.15
C LYS A 581 -13.64 24.48 36.39
N SER A 582 -12.86 23.78 37.22
CA SER A 582 -13.30 23.43 38.57
C SER A 582 -12.65 24.39 39.58
N GLU A 583 -13.50 25.15 40.25
CA GLU A 583 -13.18 25.91 41.46
C GLU A 583 -13.14 24.98 42.69
N SER A 584 -12.11 25.20 43.50
CA SER A 584 -11.98 24.97 44.94
C SER A 584 -12.81 23.86 45.64
N SER A 585 -12.11 22.88 46.20
CA SER A 585 -12.36 22.42 47.57
C SER A 585 -11.10 21.85 48.23
N THR A 586 -11.06 22.03 49.55
CA THR A 586 -9.94 21.91 50.52
C THR A 586 -9.35 20.52 50.71
N PRO A 587 -8.10 20.40 51.23
CA PRO A 587 -7.39 19.13 51.33
C PRO A 587 -7.73 18.39 52.62
N THR A 588 -7.89 17.07 52.54
CA THR A 588 -7.71 16.19 53.71
C THR A 588 -6.79 15.04 53.32
N ALA A 589 -5.84 14.78 54.22
CA ALA A 589 -4.63 14.01 54.00
C ALA A 589 -4.88 12.52 53.76
N ALA A 590 -4.29 11.99 52.69
CA ALA A 590 -3.78 10.62 52.62
C ALA A 590 -2.74 10.52 51.49
N THR A 591 -1.58 9.97 51.83
CA THR A 591 -0.36 9.84 51.04
C THR A 591 -0.54 9.07 49.73
N PRO A 592 -0.19 9.62 48.55
CA PRO A 592 -0.04 8.84 47.33
C PRO A 592 1.44 8.64 46.93
N PRO A 593 1.75 7.54 46.20
CA PRO A 593 3.11 7.12 45.89
C PRO A 593 3.78 8.02 44.83
N PHE A 594 5.12 8.02 44.89
CA PHE A 594 6.06 8.78 44.07
C PHE A 594 5.67 8.87 42.58
N ARG A 595 5.04 9.98 42.16
CA ARG A 595 4.87 10.36 40.75
C ARG A 595 5.89 11.46 40.45
N MET A 596 6.91 11.18 39.64
CA MET A 596 7.86 12.20 39.17
C MET A 596 7.07 13.34 38.52
N LYS A 597 7.08 14.52 39.14
CA LYS A 597 6.53 15.74 38.53
C LYS A 597 7.23 15.97 37.20
N GLN A 598 6.48 15.93 36.09
CA GLN A 598 6.96 16.48 34.84
C GLN A 598 7.24 17.97 35.07
N PRO A 599 8.34 18.52 34.54
CA PRO A 599 8.62 19.94 34.69
C PRO A 599 7.50 20.73 34.00
N ASP A 600 6.93 21.70 34.72
CA ASP A 600 6.01 22.71 34.16
C ASP A 600 6.76 23.52 33.10
N ILE A 601 6.59 23.12 31.84
CA ILE A 601 7.04 23.92 30.70
C ILE A 601 5.95 24.96 30.49
N LYS A 602 6.19 26.20 30.94
CA LYS A 602 5.35 27.34 30.55
C LYS A 602 5.44 27.51 29.04
N ILE A 603 4.36 27.22 28.33
CA ILE A 603 4.24 27.47 26.90
C ILE A 603 3.93 28.95 26.73
N GLU A 604 4.95 29.75 26.43
CA GLU A 604 4.79 31.20 26.23
C GLU A 604 4.17 31.55 24.86
N ASN A 605 4.11 30.59 23.93
CA ASN A 605 3.55 30.79 22.60
C ASN A 605 2.90 29.50 22.05
N LEU A 606 1.57 29.50 21.90
CA LEU A 606 0.82 28.35 21.36
C LEU A 606 1.23 28.01 19.91
N ASP A 607 1.71 28.99 19.14
CA ASP A 607 2.10 28.79 17.74
C ASP A 607 3.37 27.94 17.61
N GLN A 608 4.14 27.78 18.69
CA GLN A 608 5.30 26.86 18.69
C GLN A 608 4.90 25.38 18.71
N PHE A 609 3.65 25.06 19.08
CA PHE A 609 3.15 23.68 19.17
C PHE A 609 2.10 23.34 18.10
N SER A 610 1.64 24.30 17.31
CA SER A 610 0.66 24.07 16.24
C SER A 610 1.21 23.32 15.02
N GLY A 611 2.52 23.00 15.01
CA GLY A 611 3.18 22.39 13.86
C GLY A 611 3.37 23.37 12.69
N VAL A 612 3.03 24.65 12.87
CA VAL A 612 3.25 25.70 11.87
C VAL A 612 4.74 26.07 11.87
N TYR A 613 5.43 25.72 10.79
CA TYR A 613 6.83 26.12 10.61
C TYR A 613 6.94 27.64 10.58
N LYS A 614 7.78 28.22 11.44
CA LYS A 614 8.08 29.66 11.40
C LYS A 614 8.81 29.97 10.10
N ASP A 615 8.28 30.92 9.33
CA ASP A 615 8.99 31.45 8.15
C ASP A 615 10.33 32.04 8.58
N ILE A 616 11.42 31.51 8.02
CA ILE A 616 12.78 31.92 8.32
C ILE A 616 13.16 33.04 7.37
N ASP A 617 13.47 34.22 7.90
CA ASP A 617 13.99 35.29 7.06
C ASP A 617 15.37 34.93 6.48
N PHE A 618 15.51 35.08 5.16
CA PHE A 618 16.74 34.79 4.41
C PHE A 618 17.05 35.91 3.41
N LYS A 619 18.34 36.19 3.23
CA LYS A 619 18.82 37.18 2.26
C LYS A 619 18.67 36.64 0.84
N GLY A 620 18.22 37.48 -0.08
CA GLY A 620 17.97 37.13 -1.49
C GLY A 620 16.51 36.76 -1.81
N ARG A 621 15.59 36.88 -0.86
CA ARG A 621 14.15 36.62 -1.07
C ARG A 621 13.57 37.32 -2.30
N GLN A 622 13.90 38.60 -2.50
CA GLN A 622 13.42 39.39 -3.64
C GLN A 622 13.98 38.89 -4.98
N GLU A 623 15.27 38.54 -5.02
CA GLU A 623 15.94 37.98 -6.19
C GLU A 623 15.31 36.64 -6.59
N VAL A 624 15.03 35.77 -5.61
CA VAL A 624 14.31 34.50 -5.83
C VAL A 624 12.92 34.74 -6.39
N MET A 625 12.17 35.70 -5.83
CA MET A 625 10.84 36.06 -6.34
C MET A 625 10.88 36.56 -7.79
N GLU A 626 11.82 37.44 -8.12
CA GLU A 626 11.98 37.98 -9.47
C GLU A 626 12.35 36.89 -10.48
N ALA A 627 13.22 35.95 -10.12
CA ALA A 627 13.58 34.82 -10.98
C ALA A 627 12.40 33.85 -11.20
N ILE A 628 11.62 33.54 -10.16
CA ILE A 628 10.44 32.69 -10.31
C ILE A 628 9.35 33.38 -11.14
N ASN A 629 9.10 34.68 -10.93
CA ASN A 629 8.14 35.43 -11.75
C ASN A 629 8.53 35.42 -13.24
N LYS A 630 9.81 35.63 -13.56
CA LYS A 630 10.31 35.52 -14.95
C LYS A 630 10.11 34.13 -15.55
N LEU A 631 10.29 33.07 -14.76
CA LEU A 631 10.02 31.69 -15.19
C LEU A 631 8.52 31.44 -15.42
N VAL A 632 7.64 32.05 -14.63
CA VAL A 632 6.18 31.97 -14.81
C VAL A 632 5.75 32.77 -16.05
N GLU A 633 6.32 33.94 -16.28
CA GLU A 633 6.05 34.77 -17.45
C GLU A 633 6.46 34.07 -18.76
N SER A 634 7.52 33.26 -18.77
CA SER A 634 7.93 32.49 -19.95
C SER A 634 7.04 31.27 -20.25
N GLN A 635 6.05 30.96 -19.40
CA GLN A 635 5.19 29.78 -19.54
C GLN A 635 4.33 29.80 -20.81
N SER A 636 3.83 30.98 -21.24
CA SER A 636 2.99 31.09 -22.44
C SER A 636 3.77 30.71 -23.71
N ASP A 637 5.01 31.16 -23.77
CA ASP A 637 5.90 30.90 -24.90
C ASP A 637 6.30 29.42 -24.93
N MET A 638 6.54 28.85 -23.74
CA MET A 638 6.86 27.43 -23.58
C MET A 638 5.71 26.53 -24.04
N ASN A 639 4.45 26.81 -23.66
CA ASN A 639 3.32 25.98 -24.09
C ASN A 639 3.17 25.96 -25.61
N THR A 640 3.40 27.11 -26.26
CA THR A 640 3.38 27.23 -27.73
C THR A 640 4.51 26.42 -28.36
N GLN A 641 5.73 26.51 -27.82
CA GLN A 641 6.87 25.74 -28.30
C GLN A 641 6.69 24.23 -28.10
N ILE A 642 6.13 23.80 -26.97
CA ILE A 642 5.89 22.38 -26.68
C ILE A 642 4.84 21.78 -27.61
N GLU A 643 3.80 22.53 -27.97
CA GLU A 643 2.83 22.09 -28.99
C GLU A 643 3.53 21.83 -30.33
N HIS A 644 4.50 22.67 -30.72
CA HIS A 644 5.32 22.45 -31.91
C HIS A 644 6.29 21.28 -31.77
N LEU A 645 6.98 21.14 -30.63
CA LEU A 645 7.99 20.09 -30.39
C LEU A 645 7.37 18.69 -30.26
N ASN A 646 6.16 18.58 -29.68
CA ASN A 646 5.42 17.32 -29.64
C ASN A 646 5.04 16.82 -31.04
N ALA A 647 4.93 17.71 -32.04
CA ALA A 647 4.72 17.31 -33.42
C ALA A 647 6.00 16.75 -34.08
N SER A 648 7.19 17.12 -33.59
CA SER A 648 8.50 16.73 -34.16
C SER A 648 9.24 15.62 -33.40
N ASN A 649 8.65 15.07 -32.32
CA ASN A 649 9.28 14.00 -31.51
C ASN A 649 10.64 14.42 -30.89
N SER A 650 10.84 15.71 -30.70
CA SER A 650 12.09 16.32 -30.18
C SER A 650 12.16 16.30 -28.65
N GLU A 651 13.36 16.48 -28.11
CA GLU A 651 13.66 16.46 -26.67
C GLU A 651 12.77 17.41 -25.85
N ILE A 652 12.28 16.92 -24.70
CA ILE A 652 11.42 17.69 -23.79
C ILE A 652 12.28 18.74 -23.07
N LEU A 653 11.97 20.02 -23.30
CA LEU A 653 12.62 21.13 -22.62
C LEU A 653 12.02 21.31 -21.22
N VAL A 654 12.86 21.47 -20.20
CA VAL A 654 12.43 21.67 -18.80
C VAL A 654 13.04 22.96 -18.25
N PRO A 655 12.30 24.07 -18.25
CA PRO A 655 12.77 25.32 -17.66
C PRO A 655 12.96 25.23 -16.15
N TYR A 656 13.95 25.95 -15.62
CA TYR A 656 14.25 25.94 -14.18
C TYR A 656 14.93 27.21 -13.65
N VAL A 657 14.86 27.35 -12.32
CA VAL A 657 15.67 28.28 -11.52
C VAL A 657 16.44 27.48 -10.47
N LYS A 658 17.78 27.60 -10.45
CA LYS A 658 18.66 26.98 -9.44
C LYS A 658 19.00 27.98 -8.35
N LEU A 659 18.73 27.59 -7.11
CA LEU A 659 18.86 28.41 -5.90
C LEU A 659 19.94 27.83 -5.00
N SER A 660 21.12 28.45 -4.97
CA SER A 660 22.19 28.03 -4.07
C SER A 660 21.99 28.58 -2.67
N ILE A 661 22.44 27.82 -1.67
CA ILE A 661 22.30 28.17 -0.26
C ILE A 661 23.70 28.41 0.30
N GLY A 662 23.93 29.58 0.88
CA GLY A 662 25.23 29.97 1.41
C GLY A 662 25.17 31.02 2.50
N GLY A 663 26.31 31.67 2.71
CA GLY A 663 26.49 32.70 3.73
C GLY A 663 26.52 32.18 5.18
N PRO A 664 26.68 33.08 6.16
CA PRO A 664 26.71 32.72 7.56
C PRO A 664 25.40 32.04 7.98
N LYS A 665 25.49 30.87 8.61
CA LYS A 665 24.34 30.06 9.05
C LYS A 665 23.40 29.61 7.92
N PHE A 666 23.86 29.58 6.67
CA PHE A 666 23.05 29.17 5.51
C PHE A 666 21.78 30.00 5.34
N ARG A 667 21.81 31.30 5.66
CA ARG A 667 20.65 32.22 5.55
C ARG A 667 20.68 33.13 4.33
N THR A 668 21.52 32.84 3.35
CA THR A 668 21.55 33.55 2.08
C THR A 668 21.18 32.57 0.99
N ILE A 669 20.13 32.86 0.24
CA ILE A 669 19.74 32.12 -0.96
C ILE A 669 19.97 33.04 -2.15
N THR A 670 20.80 32.62 -3.10
CA THR A 670 21.06 33.39 -4.33
C THR A 670 20.67 32.56 -5.54
N VAL A 671 20.19 33.22 -6.59
CA VAL A 671 19.89 32.59 -7.85
C VAL A 671 21.21 32.38 -8.58
N THR A 672 21.66 31.13 -8.70
CA THR A 672 22.94 30.84 -9.38
C THR A 672 22.78 30.64 -10.86
N GLU A 673 21.60 30.21 -11.28
CA GLU A 673 21.37 29.79 -12.65
C GLU A 673 19.89 29.82 -12.98
N THR A 674 19.56 30.18 -14.22
CA THR A 674 18.21 30.22 -14.75
C THR A 674 18.22 29.75 -16.18
N ASP A 675 17.31 28.84 -16.52
CA ASP A 675 17.01 28.47 -17.90
C ASP A 675 15.50 28.60 -18.11
N PHE A 676 15.06 29.72 -18.67
CA PHE A 676 13.64 30.02 -18.85
C PHE A 676 13.02 29.32 -20.06
N VAL A 677 13.86 28.76 -20.95
CA VAL A 677 13.47 28.12 -22.21
C VAL A 677 13.63 26.59 -22.13
N GLY A 678 14.54 26.11 -21.27
CA GLY A 678 14.85 24.69 -21.09
C GLY A 678 15.90 24.16 -22.06
N ASN A 679 16.70 25.05 -22.68
CA ASN A 679 17.72 24.71 -23.69
C ASN A 679 18.83 23.79 -23.17
N THR A 680 19.03 23.74 -21.85
CA THR A 680 20.10 22.95 -21.23
C THR A 680 19.72 21.49 -20.95
N GLY A 681 18.50 21.08 -21.31
CA GLY A 681 18.06 19.69 -21.18
C GLY A 681 17.93 19.22 -19.73
N ALA A 682 17.60 20.12 -18.81
CA ALA A 682 17.49 19.80 -17.39
C ALA A 682 16.62 18.57 -17.12
N LEU A 683 17.09 17.69 -16.24
CA LEU A 683 16.50 16.38 -15.89
C LEU A 683 16.46 15.31 -17.00
N VAL A 684 16.63 15.70 -18.28
CA VAL A 684 16.66 14.78 -19.42
C VAL A 684 18.10 14.34 -19.67
N ASP A 685 19.01 15.30 -19.84
CA ASP A 685 20.41 15.05 -20.17
C ASP A 685 21.21 14.57 -18.95
N GLN A 686 21.97 13.48 -19.13
CA GLN A 686 22.95 13.03 -18.15
C GLN A 686 24.04 14.09 -17.94
N LYS A 687 24.46 14.81 -18.99
CA LYS A 687 25.46 15.88 -18.87
C LYS A 687 24.99 17.01 -17.96
N TRP A 688 23.71 17.36 -18.02
CA TRP A 688 23.15 18.34 -17.09
C TRP A 688 23.24 17.83 -15.65
N ARG A 689 22.84 16.58 -15.40
CA ARG A 689 22.93 15.98 -14.06
C ARG A 689 24.38 15.95 -13.55
N ASP A 690 25.32 15.55 -14.38
CA ASP A 690 26.74 15.48 -14.01
C ASP A 690 27.32 16.87 -13.74
N ALA A 691 26.91 17.90 -14.49
CA ALA A 691 27.38 19.27 -14.31
C ALA A 691 26.76 19.99 -13.10
N HIS A 692 25.53 19.62 -12.70
CA HIS A 692 24.78 20.40 -11.70
C HIS A 692 24.58 19.69 -10.37
N LEU A 693 24.66 18.35 -10.32
CA LEU A 693 24.34 17.53 -9.14
C LEU A 693 25.61 17.05 -8.41
N GLU A 694 26.46 18.01 -8.04
CA GLU A 694 27.70 17.78 -7.29
C GLU A 694 27.41 17.10 -5.93
N PRO A 695 28.11 16.00 -5.58
CA PRO A 695 27.93 15.29 -4.30
C PRO A 695 28.15 16.12 -3.03
N LYS A 696 28.90 17.23 -3.13
CA LYS A 696 29.24 18.10 -2.00
C LYS A 696 28.29 19.29 -1.86
N ASP A 697 27.45 19.51 -2.85
CA ASP A 697 26.59 20.68 -2.95
C ASP A 697 25.19 20.41 -2.45
N SER A 698 24.51 21.51 -2.16
CA SER A 698 23.15 21.50 -1.66
C SER A 698 22.45 22.79 -2.05
N PHE A 699 21.32 22.65 -2.74
CA PHE A 699 20.59 23.75 -3.37
C PHE A 699 19.13 23.35 -3.58
N PHE A 700 18.30 24.33 -3.95
CA PHE A 700 16.96 24.06 -4.46
C PHE A 700 16.94 24.25 -5.98
N VAL A 701 16.09 23.49 -6.67
CA VAL A 701 15.77 23.72 -8.08
C VAL A 701 14.27 23.86 -8.20
N PHE A 702 13.82 24.95 -8.80
CA PHE A 702 12.41 25.18 -9.09
C PHE A 702 12.17 24.94 -10.57
N LEU A 703 11.35 23.94 -10.90
CA LEU A 703 11.16 23.40 -12.26
C LEU A 703 9.75 23.69 -12.77
N ALA A 704 9.64 23.93 -14.08
CA ALA A 704 8.38 23.91 -14.82
C ALA A 704 8.30 22.63 -15.67
N VAL A 705 7.44 21.69 -15.29
CA VAL A 705 7.30 20.39 -15.96
C VAL A 705 5.96 20.31 -16.66
N VAL A 706 5.96 20.16 -17.99
CA VAL A 706 4.71 19.93 -18.74
C VAL A 706 4.35 18.45 -18.69
N THR A 707 3.10 18.20 -18.31
CA THR A 707 2.53 16.85 -18.19
C THR A 707 1.22 16.77 -18.96
N SER A 708 0.95 15.63 -19.60
CA SER A 708 -0.37 15.32 -20.13
C SER A 708 -1.16 14.57 -19.07
N GLU A 709 -2.14 15.23 -18.45
CA GLU A 709 -3.10 14.55 -17.57
C GLU A 709 -4.20 13.93 -18.44
N ALA A 710 -4.50 12.65 -18.21
CA ALA A 710 -5.48 11.90 -18.99
C ALA A 710 -6.84 12.63 -19.00
N GLY A 711 -7.16 13.28 -20.13
CA GLY A 711 -8.43 13.96 -20.36
C GLY A 711 -8.45 15.48 -20.19
N TYR A 712 -7.36 16.14 -19.78
CA TYR A 712 -7.35 17.60 -19.51
C TYR A 712 -6.35 18.42 -20.34
N GLY A 713 -5.69 17.81 -21.33
CA GLY A 713 -4.70 18.49 -22.16
C GLY A 713 -3.34 18.61 -21.47
N LEU A 714 -2.44 19.38 -22.08
CA LEU A 714 -1.10 19.65 -21.52
C LEU A 714 -1.24 20.70 -20.41
N ALA A 715 -0.70 20.38 -19.23
CA ALA A 715 -0.65 21.28 -18.10
C ALA A 715 0.79 21.40 -17.59
N THR A 716 1.25 22.64 -17.40
CA THR A 716 2.51 22.93 -16.69
C THR A 716 2.29 22.74 -15.18
N LYS A 717 3.14 21.93 -14.57
CA LYS A 717 3.19 21.67 -13.14
C LYS A 717 4.50 22.21 -12.59
N TRP A 718 4.41 22.89 -11.45
CA TRP A 718 5.56 23.52 -10.81
C TRP A 718 6.10 22.62 -9.71
N VAL A 719 7.40 22.33 -9.73
CA VAL A 719 8.03 21.41 -8.77
C VAL A 719 9.20 22.06 -8.07
N LEU A 720 9.22 21.98 -6.74
CA LEU A 720 10.40 22.32 -5.96
C LEU A 720 11.20 21.05 -5.67
N VAL A 721 12.48 21.05 -6.02
CA VAL A 721 13.41 19.96 -5.74
C VAL A 721 14.43 20.42 -4.73
N GLN A 722 14.63 19.63 -3.67
CA GLN A 722 15.69 19.82 -2.70
C GLN A 722 16.83 18.82 -2.98
N TRP A 723 17.96 19.35 -3.45
CA TRP A 723 19.19 18.58 -3.62
C TRP A 723 20.07 18.69 -2.37
N ILE A 724 20.47 17.54 -1.83
CA ILE A 724 21.42 17.44 -0.72
C ILE A 724 22.42 16.35 -1.07
N GLY A 725 23.54 16.71 -1.70
CA GLY A 725 24.56 15.75 -2.08
C GLY A 725 25.02 14.87 -0.89
N HIS A 726 25.31 13.61 -1.17
CA HIS A 726 25.64 12.62 -0.12
C HIS A 726 26.94 12.91 0.64
N LEU A 727 27.77 13.86 0.20
CA LEU A 727 28.98 14.34 0.90
C LEU A 727 28.75 15.67 1.66
N VAL A 728 27.55 16.26 1.62
CA VAL A 728 27.21 17.46 2.38
C VAL A 728 27.31 17.18 3.88
N LYS A 729 27.97 18.06 4.63
CA LYS A 729 28.13 17.93 6.10
C LYS A 729 26.77 17.93 6.80
N ARG A 730 26.62 17.09 7.85
CA ARG A 730 25.36 16.92 8.60
C ARG A 730 24.71 18.23 9.07
N LEU A 731 25.51 19.22 9.48
CA LEU A 731 25.03 20.55 9.89
C LEU A 731 24.32 21.28 8.73
N ALA A 732 24.93 21.30 7.55
CA ALA A 732 24.37 21.93 6.36
C ALA A 732 23.06 21.23 5.94
N ARG A 733 23.00 19.89 6.03
CA ARG A 733 21.76 19.14 5.76
C ARG A 733 20.61 19.59 6.65
N GLY A 734 20.86 19.75 7.95
CA GLY A 734 19.86 20.21 8.91
C GLY A 734 19.33 21.60 8.57
N GLN A 735 20.23 22.54 8.28
CA GLN A 735 19.87 23.93 7.98
C GLN A 735 19.08 24.07 6.67
N ILE A 736 19.38 23.23 5.69
CA ILE A 736 18.66 23.20 4.41
C ILE A 736 17.27 22.58 4.58
N GLY A 737 17.15 21.59 5.46
CA GLY A 737 15.85 21.07 5.91
C GLY A 737 14.99 22.12 6.59
N GLU A 738 15.59 23.01 7.39
CA GLU A 738 14.89 24.13 8.05
C GLU A 738 14.40 25.18 7.04
N LEU A 739 15.21 25.57 6.05
CA LEU A 739 14.84 26.57 5.04
C LEU A 739 13.82 26.07 4.03
N ARG A 740 13.75 24.76 3.80
CA ARG A 740 12.89 24.11 2.81
C ARG A 740 11.46 24.63 2.81
N GLN A 741 10.82 24.65 3.99
CA GLN A 741 9.42 25.06 4.09
C GLN A 741 9.23 26.54 3.77
N THR A 742 10.17 27.41 4.16
CA THR A 742 10.10 28.84 3.82
C THR A 742 10.26 29.08 2.32
N VAL A 743 11.17 28.37 1.66
CA VAL A 743 11.33 28.44 0.20
C VAL A 743 10.07 27.92 -0.51
N LEU A 744 9.51 26.80 -0.05
CA LEU A 744 8.26 26.26 -0.58
C LEU A 744 7.09 27.24 -0.40
N ASN A 745 6.94 27.84 0.77
CA ASN A 745 5.92 28.86 1.05
C ASN A 745 6.09 30.08 0.13
N LEU A 746 7.34 30.51 -0.10
CA LEU A 746 7.64 31.61 -1.01
C LEU A 746 7.22 31.27 -2.45
N CYS A 747 7.63 30.10 -2.97
CA CYS A 747 7.24 29.65 -4.31
C CYS A 747 5.72 29.51 -4.44
N THR A 748 5.06 28.94 -3.43
CA THR A 748 3.60 28.74 -3.40
C THR A 748 2.82 30.06 -3.36
N GLY A 749 3.40 31.11 -2.78
CA GLY A 749 2.85 32.46 -2.80
C GLY A 749 2.91 33.13 -4.18
N ILE A 750 3.75 32.63 -5.09
CA ILE A 750 3.89 33.15 -6.47
C ILE A 750 3.07 32.28 -7.43
N VAL A 751 3.22 30.95 -7.34
CA VAL A 751 2.60 29.99 -8.26
C VAL A 751 2.19 28.71 -7.52
N ASN A 752 1.16 28.02 -8.01
CA ASN A 752 0.67 26.80 -7.38
C ASN A 752 1.66 25.63 -7.58
N VAL A 753 2.53 25.41 -6.60
CA VAL A 753 3.51 24.31 -6.59
C VAL A 753 2.77 22.98 -6.52
N SER A 754 2.86 22.20 -7.59
CA SER A 754 2.14 20.94 -7.78
C SER A 754 2.79 19.76 -7.05
N GLY A 755 4.08 19.85 -6.73
CA GLY A 755 4.78 18.82 -6.00
C GLY A 755 6.14 19.26 -5.47
N GLU A 756 6.70 18.46 -4.57
CA GLU A 756 8.04 18.66 -4.03
C GLU A 756 8.80 17.33 -4.03
N LEU A 757 10.05 17.34 -4.47
CA LEU A 757 10.98 16.23 -4.31
C LEU A 757 12.00 16.57 -3.23
N GLN A 758 11.99 15.79 -2.15
CA GLN A 758 12.88 15.95 -1.02
C GLN A 758 13.91 14.83 -0.97
N GLY A 759 15.09 15.11 -0.40
CA GLY A 759 16.09 14.08 -0.13
C GLY A 759 16.76 13.50 -1.37
N CYS A 760 16.83 14.26 -2.47
CA CYS A 760 17.62 13.86 -3.63
C CYS A 760 19.12 13.97 -3.27
N THR A 761 19.80 12.83 -3.15
CA THR A 761 21.22 12.73 -2.73
C THR A 761 22.15 12.21 -3.82
N LEU A 762 21.57 11.58 -4.86
CA LEU A 762 22.25 10.95 -5.97
C LEU A 762 21.63 11.41 -7.30
N PRO A 763 22.41 11.60 -8.38
CA PRO A 763 21.88 12.13 -9.64
C PRO A 763 20.71 11.33 -10.21
N GLU A 764 20.73 10.02 -10.02
CA GLU A 764 19.66 9.09 -10.40
C GLU A 764 18.33 9.34 -9.67
N HIS A 765 18.33 10.04 -8.52
CA HIS A 765 17.10 10.44 -7.82
C HIS A 765 16.38 11.61 -8.52
N LEU A 766 17.02 12.26 -9.49
CA LEU A 766 16.52 13.46 -10.14
C LEU A 766 16.52 13.31 -11.66
N THR A 767 15.59 12.47 -12.16
CA THR A 767 15.34 12.27 -13.59
C THR A 767 13.94 12.79 -13.95
N LEU A 768 13.74 13.21 -15.20
CA LEU A 768 12.42 13.68 -15.67
C LEU A 768 11.31 12.65 -15.39
N PRO A 769 11.49 11.33 -15.65
CA PRO A 769 10.49 10.33 -15.32
C PRO A 769 10.12 10.27 -13.84
N LEU A 770 11.10 10.38 -12.93
CA LEU A 770 10.83 10.37 -11.48
C LEU A 770 10.08 11.62 -11.02
N VAL A 771 10.40 12.78 -11.58
CA VAL A 771 9.68 14.03 -11.29
C VAL A 771 8.24 13.93 -11.78
N GLN A 772 8.02 13.45 -13.01
CA GLN A 772 6.68 13.21 -13.56
C GLN A 772 5.89 12.14 -12.77
N GLU A 773 6.55 11.08 -12.31
CA GLU A 773 5.94 10.04 -11.46
C GLU A 773 5.45 10.61 -10.13
N LYS A 774 6.26 11.48 -9.50
CA LYS A 774 5.88 12.14 -8.25
C LYS A 774 4.71 13.11 -8.45
N LEU A 775 4.69 13.84 -9.58
CA LEU A 775 3.62 14.78 -9.93
C LEU A 775 2.29 14.08 -10.21
N THR A 776 2.30 12.99 -10.97
CA THR A 776 1.09 12.24 -11.33
C THR A 776 0.56 11.36 -10.20
N GLY A 777 1.35 11.21 -9.12
CA GLY A 777 1.09 10.31 -8.03
C GLY A 777 1.37 8.86 -8.41
N SER A 778 2.08 8.13 -7.54
CA SER A 778 2.47 6.72 -7.75
C SER A 778 1.31 5.76 -8.10
N LEU A 779 0.05 6.17 -7.93
CA LEU A 779 -1.12 5.41 -8.32
C LEU A 779 -1.27 5.23 -9.83
N VAL A 780 -0.82 6.18 -10.66
CA VAL A 780 -0.97 6.07 -12.13
C VAL A 780 0.06 5.10 -12.74
N ARG A 781 1.22 4.89 -12.08
CA ARG A 781 2.24 3.91 -12.50
C ARG A 781 2.42 2.70 -11.57
N GLY A 782 1.61 2.57 -10.53
CA GLY A 782 1.34 1.26 -9.93
C GLY A 782 0.90 0.24 -10.97
N ASP A 783 0.40 0.68 -12.12
CA ASP A 783 0.11 -0.16 -13.28
C ASP A 783 1.20 -0.15 -14.36
N SER A 784 1.94 0.94 -14.60
CA SER A 784 2.97 1.00 -15.66
C SER A 784 4.35 0.46 -15.25
N MET A 785 4.78 0.67 -14.01
CA MET A 785 6.06 0.13 -13.50
C MET A 785 5.89 -1.34 -13.10
N LYS A 786 4.65 -1.73 -12.71
CA LYS A 786 4.23 -3.13 -12.78
C LYS A 786 4.15 -3.61 -14.21
N LEU A 787 3.86 -2.77 -15.22
CA LEU A 787 3.87 -3.18 -16.63
C LEU A 787 5.27 -3.45 -17.13
N GLU A 788 6.28 -2.62 -16.86
CA GLU A 788 7.67 -2.86 -17.28
C GLU A 788 8.31 -4.03 -16.52
N ARG A 789 8.12 -4.10 -15.19
CA ARG A 789 8.53 -5.30 -14.40
C ARG A 789 7.68 -6.53 -14.71
N ARG A 790 6.49 -6.42 -15.28
CA ARG A 790 5.73 -7.55 -15.84
C ARG A 790 6.21 -7.86 -17.26
N GLN A 791 6.55 -6.86 -18.07
CA GLN A 791 7.01 -7.01 -19.45
C GLN A 791 8.37 -7.69 -19.50
N SER A 792 9.30 -7.34 -18.61
CA SER A 792 10.57 -8.07 -18.47
C SER A 792 10.36 -9.50 -17.95
N LYS A 793 9.35 -9.72 -17.09
CA LYS A 793 8.93 -11.08 -16.64
C LYS A 793 8.24 -11.92 -17.74
N PHE A 794 7.87 -11.32 -18.87
CA PHE A 794 7.22 -12.01 -20.01
C PHE A 794 8.09 -12.02 -21.28
N GLN A 795 9.33 -11.55 -21.19
CA GLN A 795 10.31 -11.61 -22.28
C GLN A 795 10.80 -13.07 -22.40
N GLY A 796 10.16 -13.84 -23.29
CA GLY A 796 10.41 -15.28 -23.49
C GLY A 796 9.13 -16.11 -23.73
N PHE A 797 7.95 -15.60 -23.38
CA PHE A 797 6.66 -16.30 -23.54
C PHE A 797 5.91 -15.95 -24.85
N GLY A 798 6.59 -15.48 -25.89
CA GLY A 798 5.95 -15.23 -27.18
C GLY A 798 4.87 -14.12 -27.17
N LYS A 799 5.03 -13.06 -26.35
CA LYS A 799 4.13 -11.89 -26.32
C LYS A 799 4.56 -10.75 -27.24
N GLU A 800 4.93 -11.05 -28.48
CA GLU A 800 4.67 -10.04 -29.53
C GLU A 800 3.17 -9.88 -29.80
N LYS A 801 2.34 -10.75 -29.22
CA LYS A 801 0.88 -10.60 -29.22
C LYS A 801 0.37 -10.71 -27.78
N LYS A 802 0.11 -9.56 -27.12
CA LYS A 802 -1.08 -9.54 -26.25
C LYS A 802 -2.20 -10.09 -27.13
N SER A 803 -3.01 -11.04 -26.68
CA SER A 803 -4.16 -11.47 -27.50
C SER A 803 -5.03 -10.23 -27.68
N GLU A 804 -4.85 -9.58 -28.82
CA GLU A 804 -5.68 -8.47 -29.23
C GLU A 804 -7.01 -9.12 -29.58
N LEU A 805 -8.08 -8.62 -28.96
CA LEU A 805 -9.41 -9.10 -29.27
C LEU A 805 -9.69 -8.76 -30.73
N VAL A 806 -9.77 -9.79 -31.58
CA VAL A 806 -10.13 -9.68 -32.99
C VAL A 806 -11.65 -9.80 -33.11
N TYR A 807 -12.23 -9.03 -34.02
CA TYR A 807 -13.63 -9.12 -34.36
C TYR A 807 -13.73 -9.86 -35.69
N LYS A 808 -14.50 -10.96 -35.74
CA LYS A 808 -14.73 -11.70 -36.99
C LYS A 808 -15.40 -10.81 -38.04
N ASP A 809 -16.40 -10.04 -37.61
CA ASP A 809 -17.09 -9.04 -38.42
C ASP A 809 -17.51 -7.86 -37.52
N ILE A 810 -16.67 -6.83 -37.48
CA ILE A 810 -16.93 -5.63 -36.67
C ILE A 810 -18.10 -4.81 -37.20
N GLU A 811 -18.37 -4.86 -38.51
CA GLU A 811 -19.48 -4.13 -39.12
C GLU A 811 -20.81 -4.74 -38.72
N GLN A 812 -20.91 -6.07 -38.73
CA GLN A 812 -22.08 -6.80 -38.25
C GLN A 812 -22.34 -6.54 -36.76
N ILE A 813 -21.29 -6.52 -35.94
CA ILE A 813 -21.41 -6.19 -34.50
C ILE A 813 -21.89 -4.74 -34.33
N ASN A 814 -21.31 -3.77 -35.05
CA ASN A 814 -21.73 -2.38 -35.00
C ASN A 814 -23.18 -2.20 -35.47
N ALA A 815 -23.61 -2.89 -36.53
CA ALA A 815 -24.98 -2.90 -37.00
C ALA A 815 -25.96 -3.51 -35.98
N ALA A 816 -25.52 -4.52 -35.23
CA ALA A 816 -26.29 -5.07 -34.12
C ALA A 816 -26.40 -4.10 -32.93
N ILE A 817 -25.33 -3.37 -32.60
CA ILE A 817 -25.37 -2.30 -31.59
C ILE A 817 -26.34 -1.20 -32.04
N ASP A 818 -26.30 -0.80 -33.32
CA ASP A 818 -27.25 0.17 -33.88
C ASP A 818 -28.70 -0.30 -33.77
N ALA A 819 -28.97 -1.60 -34.00
CA ALA A 819 -30.31 -2.17 -33.83
C ALA A 819 -30.80 -2.09 -32.36
N VAL A 820 -29.90 -2.27 -31.38
CA VAL A 820 -30.21 -2.16 -29.94
C VAL A 820 -30.45 -0.71 -29.51
N VAL A 821 -29.76 0.25 -30.12
CA VAL A 821 -29.82 1.69 -29.76
C VAL A 821 -30.89 2.44 -30.58
N SER A 822 -31.40 1.84 -31.65
CA SER A 822 -32.40 2.44 -32.55
C SER A 822 -33.65 2.88 -31.79
N GLU A 823 -34.19 4.05 -32.13
CA GLU A 823 -35.45 4.54 -31.57
C GLU A 823 -36.62 3.58 -31.84
N ASN A 824 -36.58 2.89 -32.98
CA ASN A 824 -37.55 1.88 -33.39
C ASN A 824 -37.42 0.55 -32.63
N ARG A 825 -36.34 0.36 -31.86
CA ARG A 825 -36.00 -0.88 -31.12
C ARG A 825 -36.19 -2.12 -31.96
N GLU A 826 -35.39 -2.21 -33.01
CA GLU A 826 -35.32 -3.42 -33.81
C GLU A 826 -34.82 -4.61 -32.98
N CYS A 827 -33.99 -4.37 -31.97
CA CYS A 827 -33.51 -5.37 -31.01
C CYS A 827 -33.49 -4.79 -29.57
N ASP A 828 -33.71 -5.64 -28.58
CA ASP A 828 -33.55 -5.30 -27.15
C ASP A 828 -32.19 -5.79 -26.62
N TRP A 829 -31.60 -6.81 -27.24
CA TRP A 829 -30.33 -7.39 -26.81
C TRP A 829 -29.53 -7.98 -27.98
N LEU A 830 -28.22 -8.12 -27.77
CA LEU A 830 -27.31 -8.89 -28.62
C LEU A 830 -26.35 -9.72 -27.75
N VAL A 831 -25.94 -10.88 -28.26
CA VAL A 831 -25.01 -11.83 -27.65
C VAL A 831 -23.80 -11.98 -28.56
N ILE A 832 -22.62 -11.78 -27.99
CA ILE A 832 -21.33 -11.96 -28.65
C ILE A 832 -20.60 -13.09 -27.92
N GLY A 833 -19.97 -13.98 -28.68
CA GLY A 833 -19.21 -15.11 -28.14
C GLY A 833 -17.90 -15.26 -28.89
N TYR A 834 -17.02 -16.13 -28.39
CA TYR A 834 -15.83 -16.50 -29.14
C TYR A 834 -16.22 -17.30 -30.39
N VAL A 835 -15.50 -17.06 -31.49
CA VAL A 835 -15.60 -17.91 -32.68
C VAL A 835 -15.10 -19.30 -32.28
N GLN A 836 -15.80 -20.34 -32.75
CA GLN A 836 -15.44 -21.72 -32.47
C GLN A 836 -13.95 -21.97 -32.79
N ASP A 837 -13.26 -22.66 -31.89
CA ASP A 837 -11.82 -22.98 -31.97
C ASP A 837 -10.87 -21.78 -31.86
N THR A 838 -11.35 -20.60 -31.44
CA THR A 838 -10.51 -19.43 -31.15
C THR A 838 -10.78 -18.91 -29.74
N ILE A 839 -9.76 -18.30 -29.13
CA ILE A 839 -9.86 -17.69 -27.79
C ILE A 839 -9.72 -16.16 -27.82
N ASP A 840 -9.41 -15.61 -28.99
CA ASP A 840 -9.07 -14.21 -29.24
C ASP A 840 -9.92 -13.56 -30.33
N CYS A 841 -10.78 -14.32 -31.02
CA CYS A 841 -11.72 -13.79 -32.01
C CYS A 841 -13.16 -13.90 -31.50
N ILE A 842 -13.93 -12.80 -31.60
CA ILE A 842 -15.34 -12.77 -31.21
C ILE A 842 -16.25 -12.51 -32.41
N GLU A 843 -17.46 -13.07 -32.36
CA GLU A 843 -18.51 -12.90 -33.37
C GLU A 843 -19.88 -12.63 -32.74
N LEU A 844 -20.79 -12.06 -33.54
CA LEU A 844 -22.19 -11.93 -33.16
C LEU A 844 -22.85 -13.31 -33.19
N VAL A 845 -23.23 -13.82 -32.02
CA VAL A 845 -23.90 -15.12 -31.87
C VAL A 845 -25.39 -14.99 -32.14
N ALA A 846 -26.04 -13.99 -31.54
CA ALA A 846 -27.47 -13.76 -31.68
C ALA A 846 -27.84 -12.30 -31.36
N LYS A 847 -29.00 -11.87 -31.85
CA LYS A 847 -29.68 -10.64 -31.40
C LYS A 847 -31.19 -10.86 -31.44
N GLY A 848 -31.94 -10.16 -30.62
CA GLY A 848 -33.38 -10.36 -30.56
C GLY A 848 -34.10 -9.32 -29.70
N LYS A 849 -35.40 -9.55 -29.53
CA LYS A 849 -36.29 -8.76 -28.66
C LYS A 849 -36.60 -9.55 -27.38
N GLY A 850 -37.09 -8.87 -26.37
CA GLY A 850 -37.52 -9.46 -25.10
C GLY A 850 -36.49 -9.33 -23.97
N ASP A 851 -36.63 -10.18 -22.96
CA ASP A 851 -35.85 -10.13 -21.72
C ASP A 851 -34.73 -11.19 -21.69
N CYS A 852 -34.17 -11.43 -20.50
CA CYS A 852 -33.10 -12.41 -20.33
C CYS A 852 -33.46 -13.84 -20.69
N LYS A 853 -34.75 -14.22 -20.70
CA LYS A 853 -35.19 -15.57 -21.09
C LYS A 853 -35.03 -15.82 -22.57
N GLU A 854 -35.10 -14.78 -23.39
CA GLU A 854 -34.99 -14.94 -24.86
C GLU A 854 -33.56 -15.22 -25.32
N PHE A 855 -32.57 -14.69 -24.60
CA PHE A 855 -31.16 -14.91 -24.92
C PHE A 855 -30.48 -16.01 -24.10
N GLU A 856 -31.11 -16.52 -23.04
CA GLU A 856 -30.55 -17.58 -22.19
C GLU A 856 -30.21 -18.86 -22.98
N ARG A 857 -30.97 -19.16 -24.03
CA ARG A 857 -30.74 -20.30 -24.94
C ARG A 857 -29.41 -20.24 -25.71
N PHE A 858 -28.77 -19.07 -25.77
CA PHE A 858 -27.46 -18.90 -26.40
C PHE A 858 -26.31 -18.93 -25.39
N LEU A 859 -26.60 -19.01 -24.08
CA LEU A 859 -25.61 -19.01 -23.01
C LEU A 859 -25.30 -20.44 -22.57
N LYS A 860 -24.23 -21.01 -23.13
CA LYS A 860 -23.83 -22.39 -22.79
C LYS A 860 -22.88 -22.43 -21.58
N PRO A 861 -22.92 -23.49 -20.74
CA PRO A 861 -22.05 -23.60 -19.58
C PRO A 861 -20.56 -23.71 -19.90
N ASP A 862 -20.19 -24.09 -21.13
CA ASP A 862 -18.83 -24.25 -21.63
C ASP A 862 -18.34 -23.06 -22.44
N GLN A 863 -19.08 -21.95 -22.46
CA GLN A 863 -18.77 -20.77 -23.27
C GLN A 863 -18.70 -19.49 -22.44
N VAL A 864 -17.98 -18.52 -23.01
CA VAL A 864 -17.96 -17.13 -22.55
C VAL A 864 -18.76 -16.30 -23.54
N CYS A 865 -19.68 -15.49 -23.03
CA CYS A 865 -20.48 -14.58 -23.86
C CYS A 865 -20.53 -13.17 -23.26
N PHE A 866 -20.58 -12.17 -24.14
CA PHE A 866 -20.81 -10.77 -23.81
C PHE A 866 -22.19 -10.37 -24.31
N VAL A 867 -23.05 -9.92 -23.42
CA VAL A 867 -24.40 -9.47 -23.78
C VAL A 867 -24.48 -7.96 -23.63
N LEU A 868 -24.96 -7.27 -24.65
CA LEU A 868 -25.38 -5.87 -24.55
C LEU A 868 -26.91 -5.86 -24.60
N MET A 869 -27.56 -5.25 -23.61
CA MET A 869 -29.02 -5.18 -23.55
C MET A 869 -29.51 -3.76 -23.25
N SER A 870 -30.69 -3.45 -23.78
CA SER A 870 -31.47 -2.24 -23.50
C SER A 870 -32.56 -2.57 -22.48
N ILE A 871 -32.60 -1.82 -21.38
CA ILE A 871 -33.59 -1.96 -20.31
C ILE A 871 -34.39 -0.68 -20.24
N MET A 872 -35.70 -0.82 -20.40
CA MET A 872 -36.61 0.30 -20.23
C MET A 872 -36.88 0.55 -18.75
N HIS A 873 -36.59 1.77 -18.33
CA HIS A 873 -36.81 2.16 -16.95
C HIS A 873 -37.34 3.59 -16.87
N ALA A 874 -38.28 3.81 -15.95
CA ALA A 874 -38.83 5.13 -15.70
C ALA A 874 -37.81 5.95 -14.89
N THR A 875 -37.42 7.12 -15.41
CA THR A 875 -36.50 8.00 -14.67
C THR A 875 -37.22 8.73 -13.53
N GLY A 876 -36.90 8.39 -12.28
CA GLY A 876 -37.26 9.17 -11.08
C GLY A 876 -38.44 8.64 -10.26
N TYR A 877 -38.69 9.24 -9.08
CA TYR A 877 -39.74 8.86 -8.11
C TYR A 877 -41.19 9.11 -8.58
N HIS A 878 -41.41 9.54 -9.83
CA HIS A 878 -42.73 9.90 -10.33
C HIS A 878 -43.29 8.77 -11.21
N ARG A 879 -44.03 7.85 -10.57
CA ARG A 879 -44.67 6.69 -11.22
C ARG A 879 -45.74 7.05 -12.27
N ASP A 880 -46.17 8.30 -12.34
CA ASP A 880 -47.36 8.70 -13.10
C ASP A 880 -47.08 9.17 -14.55
N PHE A 881 -45.83 9.18 -15.01
CA PHE A 881 -45.49 9.66 -16.36
C PHE A 881 -45.01 8.52 -17.26
N ALA A 882 -45.97 7.78 -17.83
CA ALA A 882 -45.72 6.70 -18.81
C ALA A 882 -44.90 7.13 -20.04
N HIS A 883 -44.79 8.44 -20.32
CA HIS A 883 -44.02 9.00 -21.43
C HIS A 883 -42.54 9.28 -21.11
N LEU A 884 -42.06 9.01 -19.88
CA LEU A 884 -40.68 9.27 -19.47
C LEU A 884 -39.78 8.02 -19.44
N TRP A 885 -40.19 6.93 -20.08
CA TRP A 885 -39.38 5.72 -20.10
C TRP A 885 -38.17 5.94 -21.00
N LYS A 886 -36.97 5.82 -20.44
CA LYS A 886 -35.72 5.94 -21.18
C LYS A 886 -35.03 4.58 -21.27
N PRO A 887 -34.38 4.27 -22.40
CA PRO A 887 -33.57 3.06 -22.52
C PRO A 887 -32.27 3.23 -21.73
N TYR A 888 -31.92 2.20 -20.97
CA TYR A 888 -30.65 2.06 -20.26
C TYR A 888 -29.87 0.90 -20.87
N TYR A 889 -28.64 1.15 -21.27
CA TYR A 889 -27.80 0.14 -21.91
C TYR A 889 -26.85 -0.47 -20.89
N GLY A 890 -26.94 -1.77 -20.69
CA GLY A 890 -26.11 -2.52 -19.74
C GLY A 890 -25.41 -3.69 -20.40
N MET A 891 -24.25 -4.05 -19.84
CA MET A 891 -23.49 -5.22 -20.29
C MET A 891 -23.55 -6.34 -19.26
N ILE A 892 -23.71 -7.56 -19.76
CA ILE A 892 -23.62 -8.80 -18.97
C ILE A 892 -22.44 -9.61 -19.46
N LEU A 893 -21.62 -10.08 -18.53
CA LEU A 893 -20.54 -11.02 -18.76
C LEU A 893 -20.98 -12.41 -18.31
N TRP A 894 -21.26 -13.28 -19.27
CA TRP A 894 -21.52 -14.69 -19.03
C TRP A 894 -20.20 -15.47 -18.98
N LYS A 895 -19.95 -16.14 -17.86
CA LYS A 895 -18.80 -17.03 -17.66
C LYS A 895 -19.32 -18.42 -17.30
N GLY A 896 -19.60 -19.24 -18.31
CA GLY A 896 -20.12 -20.58 -18.07
C GLY A 896 -19.25 -21.37 -17.08
N ALA A 897 -19.88 -22.14 -16.20
CA ALA A 897 -19.19 -22.89 -15.13
C ALA A 897 -18.14 -23.91 -15.63
N LYS A 898 -18.18 -24.30 -16.91
CA LYS A 898 -17.33 -25.32 -17.55
C LYS A 898 -16.32 -24.75 -18.55
N ILE A 899 -16.09 -23.42 -18.56
CA ILE A 899 -15.09 -22.80 -19.44
C ILE A 899 -13.67 -23.27 -19.09
N SER A 900 -12.77 -23.28 -20.07
CA SER A 900 -11.37 -23.63 -19.83
C SER A 900 -10.67 -22.57 -18.96
N LEU A 901 -9.62 -22.99 -18.23
CA LEU A 901 -8.79 -22.08 -17.43
C LEU A 901 -8.19 -20.94 -18.26
N LEU A 902 -7.83 -21.23 -19.51
CA LEU A 902 -7.24 -20.26 -20.43
C LEU A 902 -8.27 -19.20 -20.85
N GLU A 903 -9.46 -19.61 -21.28
CA GLU A 903 -10.55 -18.69 -21.59
C GLU A 903 -10.93 -17.86 -20.36
N LYS A 904 -11.02 -18.47 -19.18
CA LYS A 904 -11.30 -17.77 -17.92
C LYS A 904 -10.26 -16.68 -17.62
N GLY A 905 -8.98 -16.96 -17.90
CA GLY A 905 -7.88 -16.01 -17.75
C GLY A 905 -7.94 -14.83 -18.72
N LEU A 906 -8.37 -15.06 -19.98
CA LEU A 906 -8.46 -14.04 -21.02
C LEU A 906 -9.76 -13.23 -20.97
N THR A 907 -10.84 -13.82 -20.47
CA THR A 907 -12.19 -13.25 -20.46
C THR A 907 -12.24 -11.83 -19.90
N GLY A 908 -11.53 -11.55 -18.80
CA GLY A 908 -11.53 -10.21 -18.21
C GLY A 908 -10.90 -9.15 -19.13
N HIS A 909 -9.84 -9.51 -19.85
CA HIS A 909 -9.18 -8.60 -20.79
C HIS A 909 -10.05 -8.35 -22.03
N HIS A 910 -10.61 -9.42 -22.61
CA HIS A 910 -11.48 -9.33 -23.78
C HIS A 910 -12.79 -8.60 -23.47
N PHE A 911 -13.41 -8.84 -22.32
CA PHE A 911 -14.59 -8.09 -21.88
C PHE A 911 -14.31 -6.58 -21.78
N ASN A 912 -13.17 -6.19 -21.19
CA ASN A 912 -12.79 -4.78 -21.09
C ASN A 912 -12.53 -4.15 -22.48
N ALA A 913 -11.89 -4.89 -23.40
CA ALA A 913 -11.67 -4.43 -24.76
C ALA A 913 -12.99 -4.21 -25.52
N PHE A 914 -13.91 -5.18 -25.43
CA PHE A 914 -15.24 -5.08 -26.03
C PHE A 914 -16.10 -3.99 -25.39
N GLN A 915 -16.06 -3.85 -24.06
CA GLN A 915 -16.74 -2.77 -23.33
C GLN A 915 -16.23 -1.39 -23.78
N LYS A 916 -14.91 -1.23 -23.94
CA LYS A 916 -14.31 0.01 -24.44
C LYS A 916 -14.79 0.35 -25.85
N HIS A 917 -14.81 -0.64 -26.76
CA HIS A 917 -15.36 -0.48 -28.11
C HIS A 917 -16.83 -0.04 -28.06
N THR A 918 -17.64 -0.72 -27.25
CA THR A 918 -19.07 -0.41 -27.08
C THR A 918 -19.28 1.01 -26.54
N ILE A 919 -18.52 1.43 -25.52
CA ILE A 919 -18.60 2.80 -24.97
C ILE A 919 -18.25 3.85 -26.04
N GLN A 920 -17.16 3.64 -26.78
CA GLN A 920 -16.75 4.55 -27.86
C GLN A 920 -17.82 4.64 -28.94
N TYR A 921 -18.43 3.51 -29.31
CA TYR A 921 -19.48 3.45 -30.31
C TYR A 921 -20.77 4.15 -29.84
N LEU A 922 -21.23 3.86 -28.62
CA LEU A 922 -22.42 4.50 -28.04
C LEU A 922 -22.24 6.01 -27.86
N THR A 923 -21.03 6.46 -27.48
CA THR A 923 -20.71 7.89 -27.34
C THR A 923 -20.88 8.62 -28.66
N LYS A 924 -20.47 8.03 -29.80
CA LYS A 924 -20.69 8.59 -31.14
C LYS A 924 -22.17 8.73 -31.50
N LYS A 925 -23.05 7.94 -30.86
CA LYS A 925 -24.50 7.95 -31.03
C LYS A 925 -25.21 8.77 -29.93
N ASN A 926 -24.49 9.65 -29.22
CA ASN A 926 -25.02 10.46 -28.12
C ASN A 926 -25.74 9.64 -27.04
N THR A 927 -25.27 8.41 -26.82
CA THR A 927 -25.85 7.46 -25.87
C THR A 927 -24.77 6.99 -24.91
N ALA A 928 -25.15 6.59 -23.69
CA ALA A 928 -24.20 6.16 -22.67
C ALA A 928 -24.48 4.72 -22.20
N LEU A 929 -23.41 3.96 -22.03
CA LEU A 929 -23.45 2.68 -21.33
C LEU A 929 -23.51 2.91 -19.82
N GLN A 930 -24.27 2.10 -19.09
CA GLN A 930 -24.25 2.12 -17.63
C GLN A 930 -22.87 1.71 -17.10
N GLY A 931 -22.41 2.40 -16.06
CA GLY A 931 -21.05 2.22 -15.52
C GLY A 931 -20.82 0.85 -14.85
N SER A 932 -21.89 0.15 -14.49
CA SER A 932 -21.85 -1.20 -13.92
C SER A 932 -22.12 -2.26 -14.98
N HIS A 933 -21.39 -3.37 -14.95
CA HIS A 933 -21.71 -4.58 -15.67
C HIS A 933 -22.20 -5.66 -14.68
N TYR A 934 -22.99 -6.61 -15.17
CA TYR A 934 -23.43 -7.77 -14.40
C TYR A 934 -22.60 -8.99 -14.82
N GLN A 935 -22.19 -9.83 -13.86
CA GLN A 935 -21.52 -11.10 -14.16
C GLN A 935 -22.43 -12.24 -13.68
N ALA A 936 -22.60 -13.25 -14.53
CA ALA A 936 -23.34 -14.47 -14.21
C ALA A 936 -22.54 -15.71 -14.63
N GLU A 937 -22.59 -16.75 -13.82
CA GLU A 937 -21.96 -18.06 -14.09
C GLU A 937 -22.99 -19.18 -14.29
N THR A 938 -24.22 -18.97 -13.81
CA THR A 938 -25.34 -19.92 -13.90
C THR A 938 -26.61 -19.24 -14.41
N LEU A 939 -27.49 -20.00 -15.07
CA LEU A 939 -28.74 -19.45 -15.63
C LEU A 939 -29.68 -18.95 -14.52
N GLU A 940 -29.63 -19.54 -13.34
CA GLU A 940 -30.40 -19.12 -12.16
C GLU A 940 -30.01 -17.73 -11.66
N GLU A 941 -28.78 -17.29 -11.92
CA GLU A 941 -28.33 -15.93 -11.61
C GLU A 941 -28.92 -14.90 -12.56
N LEU A 942 -29.25 -15.31 -13.79
CA LEU A 942 -29.68 -14.43 -14.87
C LEU A 942 -31.16 -14.02 -14.73
N THR A 943 -31.46 -13.22 -13.72
CA THR A 943 -32.80 -12.68 -13.46
C THR A 943 -32.84 -11.18 -13.68
N MET A 944 -33.95 -10.68 -14.25
CA MET A 944 -34.13 -9.24 -14.48
C MET A 944 -34.03 -8.41 -13.19
N GLU A 945 -34.45 -8.96 -12.05
CA GLU A 945 -34.34 -8.30 -10.75
C GLU A 945 -32.87 -8.06 -10.35
N ARG A 946 -32.01 -9.07 -10.48
CA ARG A 946 -30.57 -8.96 -10.18
C ARG A 946 -29.85 -8.02 -11.15
N ILE A 947 -30.22 -8.09 -12.43
CA ILE A 947 -29.67 -7.20 -13.47
C ILE A 947 -30.03 -5.74 -13.16
N LYS A 948 -31.32 -5.44 -12.96
CA LYS A 948 -31.80 -4.10 -12.59
C LYS A 948 -31.12 -3.58 -11.32
N LYS A 949 -31.04 -4.41 -10.27
CA LYS A 949 -30.39 -4.07 -9.01
C LYS A 949 -28.91 -3.72 -9.19
N THR A 950 -28.19 -4.50 -10.00
CA THR A 950 -26.77 -4.25 -10.31
C THR A 950 -26.59 -2.95 -11.07
N PHE A 951 -27.48 -2.67 -12.02
CA PHE A 951 -27.49 -1.44 -12.80
C PHE A 951 -28.09 -0.24 -12.06
N ARG A 952 -28.49 -0.42 -10.79
CA ARG A 952 -29.11 0.62 -9.95
C ARG A 952 -30.37 1.22 -10.58
N LEU A 953 -31.12 0.39 -11.29
CA LEU A 953 -32.44 0.69 -11.83
C LEU A 953 -33.45 0.27 -10.74
N PHE A 954 -33.80 1.21 -9.86
CA PHE A 954 -34.71 0.97 -8.74
C PHE A 954 -36.16 1.26 -9.17
N ASP A 955 -37.06 0.27 -9.00
CA ASP A 955 -38.50 0.38 -9.30
C ASP A 955 -39.32 1.18 -8.26
#